data_AF-A0A6N2CF45-F1
#
_entry.id   AF-A0A6N2CF45-F1
#
_cell.length_a   1.000
_cell.length_b   1.000
_cell.length_c   1.000
_cell.angle_alpha   90.00
_cell.angle_beta   90.00
_cell.angle_gamma   90.00
#
_symmetry.space_group_name_H-M   'P 1'
#
loop_
_entity.id
_entity.type
_entity.pdbx_description
1 polymer ?
#
loop_
_entity_poly.entity_id
_entity_poly.type
_entity_poly.pdbx_seq_one_letter_code
_entity_poly.pdbx_strand_id
1 'polypeptide(L)'
;MKKYLATRMRFSALLIAGAIGTFAFAMPQLAEAQNAPEKIRLMADALRARDSGNLNLAQQKAEELIKISPDDENVQRLLASINRELDRTGGNAGAESAAVYGQAPDISLDAAMQAQAGSTGADSVVAQATASQDMQIAAAKDAIKEANQLAKLGAYDQANSLLSAASSSLSLNMATASTLDALETAKADIILTQARAAAAAGDPKAAEALVEAYYAAGGDSGAARRLARDLDAQISDPYALDIKQISPDYVTQSKIIRDLMTRGRAQFLNGDYDGASATFKEVEARDANNAEVKLFQTRIAEILGDIHVQNHRKTRQQMLTEVDQNWERPKVFDITTDRIRDEDLGGRIQDKLNQIVIPQVNFSGMELTRVIETLSELSVEYDPDRSGGVNIIPLFNSNDTNPRVNISLRNLNLDRILQFVTQQVNFAYDVGADAVTIAPSDAPGGLSTTVTEFFPVSRATIIRLTGFRDGPGSSSGPVDPFAAPTGGGSSGPSVSEEVEALQNFFQRAGVNFEQAGASLAFDGEQLIVTQTRRNLERMRTILRNYNEVKQVEIETKFLEVAQNDLEEVGFDWFVGGDKQFILDSGGAPVLDRFGNPTAAYNRVFSPANRTVAGAFGGQAATSGIEINSPQIGNVIRPFTAPEIASTIDTAVNAGNVFASSGWSVNGY
;
A
#
# COMPACT_ATOMS: atom_id res chain seq x y z
N MET A 1 -14.83 -18.17 25.83
CA MET A 1 -16.13 -18.24 25.11
C MET A 1 -15.94 -17.72 23.70
N LYS A 2 -16.61 -18.35 22.76
CA LYS A 2 -16.29 -18.47 21.33
C LYS A 2 -16.34 -17.14 20.55
N LYS A 3 -15.61 -17.16 19.42
CA LYS A 3 -15.69 -16.37 18.17
C LYS A 3 -14.51 -15.40 17.98
N TYR A 4 -13.65 -15.47 16.95
CA TYR A 4 -13.33 -16.46 15.91
C TYR A 4 -11.89 -16.13 15.45
N LEU A 5 -11.04 -17.15 15.33
CA LEU A 5 -9.68 -17.11 14.77
C LEU A 5 -9.71 -17.53 13.29
N ALA A 6 -8.79 -16.95 12.50
CA ALA A 6 -8.15 -17.46 11.27
C ALA A 6 -9.06 -18.00 10.14
N THR A 7 -8.81 -17.69 8.86
CA THR A 7 -7.86 -18.45 8.04
C THR A 7 -7.56 -17.72 6.73
N ARG A 8 -6.28 -17.49 6.43
CA ARG A 8 -5.74 -17.33 5.07
C ARG A 8 -5.19 -18.70 4.65
N MET A 9 -5.66 -19.28 3.55
CA MET A 9 -4.87 -20.19 2.71
C MET A 9 -5.36 -20.11 1.25
N ARG A 10 -4.38 -20.15 0.35
CA ARG A 10 -4.45 -20.02 -1.11
C ARG A 10 -5.06 -21.27 -1.74
N PHE A 11 -5.77 -21.14 -2.86
CA PHE A 11 -5.64 -22.06 -4.00
C PHE A 11 -6.07 -21.37 -5.31
N SER A 12 -5.11 -21.26 -6.21
CA SER A 12 -5.27 -20.96 -7.63
C SER A 12 -5.67 -22.26 -8.34
N ALA A 13 -6.76 -22.28 -9.11
CA ALA A 13 -6.94 -23.19 -10.25
C ALA A 13 -8.25 -22.91 -11.02
N LEU A 14 -8.09 -22.68 -12.32
CA LEU A 14 -9.04 -22.89 -13.45
C LEU A 14 -10.39 -22.16 -13.43
N LEU A 15 -10.57 -21.18 -14.34
CA LEU A 15 -11.05 -21.34 -15.72
C LEU A 15 -12.54 -21.69 -15.83
N ILE A 16 -13.25 -20.81 -16.55
CA ILE A 16 -14.56 -20.98 -17.22
C ILE A 16 -15.78 -20.45 -16.46
N ALA A 17 -16.48 -19.55 -17.17
CA ALA A 17 -17.86 -19.07 -17.01
C ALA A 17 -18.18 -18.07 -15.90
N GLY A 18 -18.63 -16.88 -16.30
CA GLY A 18 -19.51 -16.05 -15.45
C GLY A 18 -19.19 -14.57 -15.30
N ALA A 19 -18.63 -13.88 -16.31
CA ALA A 19 -18.64 -12.42 -16.33
C ALA A 19 -19.98 -11.91 -16.88
N ILE A 20 -21.00 -11.79 -16.02
CA ILE A 20 -22.21 -11.02 -16.28
C ILE A 20 -22.17 -9.77 -15.41
N GLY A 21 -22.22 -8.61 -16.06
CA GLY A 21 -22.65 -7.36 -15.44
C GLY A 21 -21.52 -6.39 -15.12
N THR A 22 -21.06 -5.66 -16.14
CA THR A 22 -20.78 -4.20 -16.10
C THR A 22 -20.16 -3.80 -17.43
N PHE A 23 -20.94 -3.11 -18.26
CA PHE A 23 -20.60 -2.16 -19.33
C PHE A 23 -21.75 -2.16 -20.35
N ALA A 24 -22.85 -1.50 -19.97
CA ALA A 24 -23.90 -1.13 -20.90
C ALA A 24 -24.24 0.33 -20.62
N PHE A 25 -23.58 1.23 -21.35
CA PHE A 25 -24.14 2.49 -21.85
C PHE A 25 -23.06 3.19 -22.70
N ALA A 26 -22.84 2.66 -23.90
CA ALA A 26 -22.23 3.41 -25.00
C ALA A 26 -22.57 2.71 -26.33
N MET A 27 -23.29 3.45 -27.19
CA MET A 27 -23.39 3.32 -28.65
C MET A 27 -24.38 2.31 -29.29
N PRO A 28 -25.35 2.81 -30.09
CA PRO A 28 -26.05 2.05 -31.11
C PRO A 28 -25.21 2.07 -32.39
N GLN A 29 -24.33 1.09 -32.60
CA GLN A 29 -23.56 0.97 -33.84
C GLN A 29 -23.44 -0.49 -34.35
N LEU A 30 -24.06 -1.46 -33.66
CA LEU A 30 -23.91 -2.90 -33.98
C LEU A 30 -25.02 -3.49 -34.87
N ALA A 31 -26.05 -2.72 -35.23
CA ALA A 31 -27.10 -3.16 -36.15
C ALA A 31 -26.79 -2.86 -37.63
N GLU A 32 -25.95 -1.86 -37.93
CA GLU A 32 -25.63 -1.45 -39.32
C GLU A 32 -24.61 -2.36 -40.02
N ALA A 33 -23.81 -3.12 -39.27
CA ALA A 33 -22.72 -3.91 -39.83
C ALA A 33 -23.18 -5.16 -40.61
N GLN A 34 -24.37 -5.71 -40.35
CA GLN A 34 -24.82 -6.94 -41.02
C GLN A 34 -25.41 -6.70 -42.42
N ASN A 35 -25.96 -5.50 -42.70
CA ASN A 35 -26.67 -5.22 -43.96
C ASN A 35 -25.91 -4.27 -44.90
N ALA A 36 -24.67 -3.88 -44.56
CA ALA A 36 -23.84 -3.00 -45.38
C ALA A 36 -23.68 -3.45 -46.86
N PRO A 37 -23.43 -4.73 -47.19
CA PRO A 37 -23.30 -5.14 -48.60
C PRO A 37 -24.63 -5.08 -49.36
N GLU A 38 -25.75 -5.37 -48.70
CA GLU A 38 -27.09 -5.31 -49.30
C GLU A 38 -27.54 -3.86 -49.51
N LYS A 39 -27.24 -2.97 -48.55
CA LYS A 39 -27.45 -1.52 -48.65
C LYS A 39 -26.73 -0.93 -49.86
N ILE A 40 -25.44 -1.26 -50.05
CA ILE A 40 -24.66 -0.78 -51.20
C ILE A 40 -25.24 -1.29 -52.52
N ARG A 41 -25.65 -2.57 -52.58
CA ARG A 41 -26.25 -3.15 -53.79
C ARG A 41 -27.56 -2.46 -54.15
N LEU A 42 -28.47 -2.31 -53.19
CA LEU A 42 -29.77 -1.65 -53.40
C LEU A 42 -29.61 -0.18 -53.77
N MET A 43 -28.65 0.54 -53.18
CA MET A 43 -28.34 1.92 -53.56
C MET A 43 -27.81 2.02 -55.00
N ALA A 44 -26.90 1.11 -55.39
CA ALA A 44 -26.37 1.07 -56.75
C ALA A 44 -27.45 0.70 -57.79
N ASP A 45 -28.31 -0.26 -57.47
CA ASP A 45 -29.41 -0.68 -58.34
C ASP A 45 -30.48 0.41 -58.47
N ALA A 46 -30.81 1.13 -57.38
CA ALA A 46 -31.74 2.26 -57.41
C ALA A 46 -31.21 3.42 -58.27
N LEU A 47 -29.92 3.77 -58.13
CA LEU A 47 -29.28 4.81 -58.94
C LEU A 47 -29.18 4.41 -60.42
N ARG A 48 -28.79 3.16 -60.71
CA ARG A 48 -28.73 2.65 -62.09
C ARG A 48 -30.12 2.60 -62.74
N ALA A 49 -31.16 2.23 -62.00
CA ALA A 49 -32.54 2.24 -62.49
C ALA A 49 -33.04 3.66 -62.77
N ARG A 50 -32.70 4.63 -61.90
CA ARG A 50 -33.00 6.06 -62.13
C ARG A 50 -32.28 6.60 -63.36
N ASP A 51 -30.98 6.37 -63.46
CA ASP A 51 -30.14 6.89 -64.55
C ASP A 51 -30.49 6.23 -65.91
N SER A 52 -31.11 5.05 -65.90
CA SER A 52 -31.67 4.38 -67.10
C SER A 52 -33.12 4.78 -67.40
N GLY A 53 -33.72 5.67 -66.61
CA GLY A 53 -35.09 6.19 -66.79
C GLY A 53 -36.20 5.23 -66.34
N ASN A 54 -35.88 4.09 -65.72
CA ASN A 54 -36.88 3.15 -65.19
C ASN A 54 -37.27 3.53 -63.75
N LEU A 55 -38.06 4.61 -63.63
CA LEU A 55 -38.41 5.23 -62.35
C LEU A 55 -39.23 4.31 -61.43
N ASN A 56 -40.05 3.41 -61.97
CA ASN A 56 -40.81 2.42 -61.20
C ASN A 56 -39.87 1.40 -60.52
N LEU A 57 -38.86 0.92 -61.23
CA LEU A 57 -37.85 0.01 -60.67
C LEU A 57 -36.96 0.74 -59.66
N ALA A 58 -36.62 2.01 -59.92
CA ALA A 58 -35.85 2.85 -59.01
C ALA A 58 -36.60 3.08 -57.68
N GLN A 59 -37.91 3.33 -57.74
CA GLN A 59 -38.76 3.48 -56.56
C GLN A 59 -38.78 2.19 -55.74
N GLN A 60 -39.03 1.03 -56.38
CA GLN A 60 -39.07 -0.26 -55.69
C GLN A 60 -37.75 -0.55 -54.93
N LYS A 61 -36.60 -0.27 -55.56
CA LYS A 61 -35.28 -0.49 -54.94
C LYS A 61 -34.98 0.51 -53.83
N ALA A 62 -35.41 1.76 -53.97
CA ALA A 62 -35.28 2.77 -52.91
C ALA A 62 -36.21 2.49 -51.70
N GLU A 63 -37.38 1.92 -51.91
CA GLU A 63 -38.29 1.46 -50.83
C GLU A 63 -37.78 0.20 -50.12
N GLU A 64 -37.07 -0.69 -50.82
CA GLU A 64 -36.33 -1.79 -50.17
C GLU A 64 -35.16 -1.24 -49.33
N LEU A 65 -34.47 -0.22 -49.83
CA LEU A 65 -33.36 0.44 -49.13
C LEU A 65 -33.79 1.15 -47.84
N ILE A 66 -34.94 1.83 -47.85
CA ILE A 66 -35.45 2.54 -46.66
C ILE A 66 -35.96 1.58 -45.57
N LYS A 67 -36.36 0.36 -45.93
CA LYS A 67 -36.69 -0.69 -44.94
C LYS A 67 -35.45 -1.18 -44.18
N ILE A 68 -34.28 -1.13 -44.81
CA ILE A 68 -33.00 -1.54 -44.23
C ILE A 68 -32.32 -0.38 -43.49
N SER A 69 -32.50 0.86 -43.95
CA SER A 69 -31.95 2.07 -43.31
C SER A 69 -33.00 3.18 -43.24
N PRO A 70 -33.95 3.11 -42.28
CA PRO A 70 -35.03 4.09 -42.15
C PRO A 70 -34.55 5.50 -41.84
N ASP A 71 -33.47 5.62 -41.07
CA ASP A 71 -32.95 6.88 -40.53
C ASP A 71 -31.87 7.53 -41.42
N ASP A 72 -31.57 6.96 -42.60
CA ASP A 72 -30.54 7.50 -43.51
C ASP A 72 -31.10 8.65 -44.36
N GLU A 73 -30.68 9.88 -44.04
CA GLU A 73 -31.12 11.11 -44.70
C GLU A 73 -30.88 11.09 -46.22
N ASN A 74 -29.80 10.47 -46.69
CA ASN A 74 -29.49 10.40 -48.11
C ASN A 74 -30.44 9.44 -48.86
N VAL A 75 -30.86 8.35 -48.21
CA VAL A 75 -31.83 7.39 -48.75
C VAL A 75 -33.22 8.02 -48.82
N GLN A 76 -33.62 8.76 -47.78
CA GLN A 76 -34.88 9.52 -47.76
C GLN A 76 -34.90 10.59 -48.87
N ARG A 77 -33.80 11.34 -49.04
CA ARG A 77 -33.64 12.32 -50.13
C ARG A 77 -33.70 11.66 -51.51
N LEU A 78 -33.08 10.49 -51.68
CA LEU A 78 -33.11 9.72 -52.93
C LEU A 78 -34.54 9.29 -53.29
N LEU A 79 -35.26 8.67 -52.35
CA LEU A 79 -36.66 8.26 -52.57
C LEU A 79 -37.56 9.48 -52.86
N ALA A 80 -37.38 10.58 -52.13
CA ALA A 80 -38.13 11.82 -52.36
C ALA A 80 -37.79 12.47 -53.72
N SER A 81 -36.58 12.26 -54.25
CA SER A 81 -36.21 12.72 -55.59
C SER A 81 -36.83 11.86 -56.69
N ILE A 82 -36.85 10.53 -56.49
CA ILE A 82 -37.47 9.57 -57.42
C ILE A 82 -38.98 9.80 -57.48
N ASN A 83 -39.65 9.93 -56.34
CA ASN A 83 -41.10 10.20 -56.30
C ASN A 83 -41.46 11.52 -56.98
N ARG A 84 -40.67 12.60 -56.77
CA ARG A 84 -40.85 13.87 -57.49
C ARG A 84 -40.70 13.73 -59.00
N GLU A 85 -39.79 12.88 -59.47
CA GLU A 85 -39.60 12.63 -60.89
C GLU A 85 -40.70 11.73 -61.47
N LEU A 86 -41.21 10.79 -60.69
CA LEU A 86 -42.36 9.95 -61.01
C LEU A 86 -43.65 10.77 -61.06
N ASP A 87 -43.82 11.78 -60.19
CA ASP A 87 -44.91 12.75 -60.24
C ASP A 87 -44.81 13.67 -61.47
N ARG A 88 -43.59 14.07 -61.84
CA ARG A 88 -43.35 14.82 -63.09
C ARG A 88 -43.63 13.99 -64.35
N THR A 89 -43.33 12.69 -64.31
CA THR A 89 -43.51 11.78 -65.46
C THR A 89 -44.94 11.27 -65.55
N GLY A 90 -45.56 10.97 -64.41
CA GLY A 90 -46.97 10.59 -64.28
C GLY A 90 -47.93 11.75 -64.54
N GLY A 91 -47.50 12.99 -64.26
CA GLY A 91 -48.17 14.22 -64.70
C GLY A 91 -48.07 14.49 -66.20
N ASN A 92 -47.24 13.74 -66.94
CA ASN A 92 -46.99 13.90 -68.38
C ASN A 92 -47.50 12.72 -69.24
N ALA A 93 -48.31 11.81 -68.68
CA ALA A 93 -49.02 10.77 -69.44
C ALA A 93 -50.45 11.20 -69.88
N GLY A 94 -50.71 12.51 -69.92
CA GLY A 94 -51.92 13.08 -70.47
C GLY A 94 -51.69 14.55 -70.82
N ALA A 95 -51.95 14.89 -72.09
CA ALA A 95 -51.84 16.21 -72.72
C ALA A 95 -50.45 16.56 -73.31
N GLU A 96 -50.37 16.27 -74.62
CA GLU A 96 -49.64 17.10 -75.58
C GLU A 96 -50.10 18.58 -75.50
N SER A 97 -49.14 19.50 -75.70
CA SER A 97 -49.31 20.93 -76.05
C SER A 97 -49.77 21.87 -74.91
N ALA A 98 -49.21 23.06 -74.64
CA ALA A 98 -48.25 23.98 -75.27
C ALA A 98 -47.76 24.95 -74.14
N ALA A 99 -46.85 25.92 -74.25
CA ALA A 99 -46.28 26.67 -75.35
C ALA A 99 -45.01 27.41 -74.84
N VAL A 100 -43.97 27.47 -75.67
CA VAL A 100 -42.93 28.50 -75.62
C VAL A 100 -43.39 29.64 -76.53
N TYR A 101 -43.20 30.88 -76.06
CA TYR A 101 -43.57 32.12 -76.75
C TYR A 101 -42.57 32.48 -77.86
N GLY A 102 -43.09 32.90 -79.02
CA GLY A 102 -42.46 33.93 -79.89
C GLY A 102 -42.03 33.51 -81.29
N GLN A 103 -42.88 33.72 -82.31
CA GLN A 103 -42.62 34.59 -83.48
C GLN A 103 -43.82 34.63 -84.45
N ALA A 104 -44.02 35.81 -85.04
CA ALA A 104 -45.14 36.23 -85.88
C ALA A 104 -45.24 35.50 -87.23
N PRO A 105 -46.41 35.53 -87.91
CA PRO A 105 -46.69 34.66 -89.05
C PRO A 105 -46.25 35.29 -90.37
N ASP A 106 -45.83 34.43 -91.30
CA ASP A 106 -45.97 34.69 -92.72
C ASP A 106 -46.99 33.67 -93.25
N ILE A 107 -47.98 34.18 -93.96
CA ILE A 107 -49.13 33.44 -94.45
C ILE A 107 -48.83 33.06 -95.90
N SER A 108 -48.98 31.79 -96.25
CA SER A 108 -49.33 31.43 -97.63
C SER A 108 -50.57 30.55 -97.63
N LEU A 109 -51.67 31.21 -97.98
CA LEU A 109 -52.77 30.74 -98.84
C LEU A 109 -52.73 29.24 -99.21
N ASP A 110 -53.51 28.42 -98.51
CA ASP A 110 -54.47 27.52 -99.17
C ASP A 110 -55.48 26.97 -98.17
N ALA A 111 -56.69 26.67 -98.65
CA ALA A 111 -57.87 26.24 -97.89
C ALA A 111 -58.61 27.34 -97.12
N ALA A 112 -59.20 28.23 -97.90
CA ALA A 112 -60.36 29.01 -97.54
C ALA A 112 -61.56 28.13 -97.12
N MET A 113 -62.38 28.72 -96.25
CA MET A 113 -63.85 28.56 -96.12
C MET A 113 -64.43 27.26 -95.51
N GLN A 114 -64.95 27.36 -94.27
CA GLN A 114 -66.39 27.53 -94.04
C GLN A 114 -66.76 27.73 -92.56
N ALA A 115 -67.74 28.61 -92.37
CA ALA A 115 -68.66 28.78 -91.24
C ALA A 115 -68.35 29.91 -90.23
N GLN A 116 -69.09 30.99 -90.45
CA GLN A 116 -69.22 32.21 -89.68
C GLN A 116 -70.61 32.19 -89.00
N ALA A 117 -70.69 32.52 -87.71
CA ALA A 117 -71.74 33.33 -87.04
C ALA A 117 -71.93 32.94 -85.55
N GLY A 118 -71.77 33.92 -84.63
CA GLY A 118 -72.19 33.80 -83.22
C GLY A 118 -71.43 34.66 -82.19
N SER A 119 -71.21 35.96 -82.44
CA SER A 119 -70.34 36.85 -81.64
C SER A 119 -71.05 37.66 -80.55
N THR A 120 -71.77 37.03 -79.61
CA THR A 120 -72.32 37.77 -78.44
C THR A 120 -72.29 37.01 -77.10
N GLY A 121 -72.00 35.70 -77.08
CA GLY A 121 -71.91 34.90 -75.84
C GLY A 121 -70.48 34.68 -75.31
N ALA A 122 -69.46 34.76 -76.17
CA ALA A 122 -68.06 34.54 -75.76
C ALA A 122 -67.49 35.75 -75.00
N ASP A 123 -67.85 36.97 -75.41
CA ASP A 123 -67.40 38.20 -74.74
C ASP A 123 -68.00 38.36 -73.33
N SER A 124 -69.23 37.89 -73.09
CA SER A 124 -69.87 37.99 -71.78
C SER A 124 -69.30 36.98 -70.76
N VAL A 125 -68.91 35.78 -71.20
CA VAL A 125 -68.28 34.76 -70.33
C VAL A 125 -66.85 35.16 -69.95
N VAL A 126 -66.09 35.74 -70.89
CA VAL A 126 -64.75 36.28 -70.61
C VAL A 126 -64.83 37.52 -69.70
N ALA A 127 -65.82 38.40 -69.91
CA ALA A 127 -66.08 39.54 -69.04
C ALA A 127 -66.50 39.11 -67.61
N GLN A 128 -67.29 38.05 -67.48
CA GLN A 128 -67.69 37.51 -66.17
C GLN A 128 -66.53 36.82 -65.44
N ALA A 129 -65.68 36.09 -66.15
CA ALA A 129 -64.49 35.45 -65.58
C ALA A 129 -63.46 36.48 -65.10
N THR A 130 -63.21 37.53 -65.88
CA THR A 130 -62.33 38.64 -65.50
C THR A 130 -62.88 39.43 -64.31
N ALA A 131 -64.19 39.73 -64.28
CA ALA A 131 -64.81 40.37 -63.12
C ALA A 131 -64.74 39.51 -61.83
N SER A 132 -64.92 38.20 -61.95
CA SER A 132 -64.75 37.25 -60.83
C SER A 132 -63.33 37.25 -60.29
N GLN A 133 -62.34 37.30 -61.18
CA GLN A 133 -60.93 37.34 -60.83
C GLN A 133 -60.54 38.68 -60.18
N ASP A 134 -61.04 39.80 -60.69
CA ASP A 134 -60.82 41.13 -60.10
C ASP A 134 -61.40 41.22 -58.68
N MET A 135 -62.56 40.59 -58.44
CA MET A 135 -63.13 40.48 -57.08
C MET A 135 -62.24 39.65 -56.14
N GLN A 136 -61.64 38.54 -56.61
CA GLN A 136 -60.72 37.74 -55.81
C GLN A 136 -59.42 38.50 -55.49
N ILE A 137 -58.89 39.25 -56.46
CA ILE A 137 -57.73 40.14 -56.29
C ILE A 137 -58.03 41.24 -55.26
N ALA A 138 -59.22 41.86 -55.32
CA ALA A 138 -59.65 42.86 -54.35
C ALA A 138 -59.78 42.25 -52.94
N ALA A 139 -60.43 41.09 -52.83
CA ALA A 139 -60.57 40.36 -51.57
C ALA A 139 -59.22 39.98 -50.95
N ALA A 140 -58.25 39.53 -51.75
CA ALA A 140 -56.89 39.25 -51.26
C ALA A 140 -56.17 40.50 -50.76
N LYS A 141 -56.32 41.64 -51.44
CA LYS A 141 -55.75 42.92 -50.98
C LYS A 141 -56.36 43.40 -49.67
N ASP A 142 -57.66 43.20 -49.49
CA ASP A 142 -58.34 43.52 -48.23
C ASP A 142 -57.94 42.54 -47.12
N ALA A 143 -57.78 41.25 -47.45
CA ALA A 143 -57.24 40.26 -46.53
C ALA A 143 -55.83 40.63 -46.04
N ILE A 144 -54.96 41.15 -46.90
CA ILE A 144 -53.64 41.66 -46.49
C ILE A 144 -53.76 42.80 -45.47
N LYS A 145 -54.70 43.74 -45.67
CA LYS A 145 -54.90 44.85 -44.72
C LYS A 145 -55.41 44.34 -43.38
N GLU A 146 -56.37 43.42 -43.39
CA GLU A 146 -56.97 42.83 -42.20
C GLU A 146 -55.95 41.99 -41.42
N ALA A 147 -55.17 41.14 -42.10
CA ALA A 147 -54.10 40.36 -41.49
C ALA A 147 -53.06 41.26 -40.79
N ASN A 148 -52.71 42.39 -41.41
CA ASN A 148 -51.80 43.37 -40.79
C ASN A 148 -52.40 44.04 -39.54
N GLN A 149 -53.72 44.22 -39.46
CA GLN A 149 -54.38 44.71 -38.25
C GLN A 149 -54.40 43.63 -37.17
N LEU A 150 -54.72 42.39 -37.52
CA LEU A 150 -54.70 41.24 -36.61
C LEU A 150 -53.29 41.01 -36.02
N ALA A 151 -52.24 41.13 -36.84
CA ALA A 151 -50.86 41.02 -36.38
C ALA A 151 -50.47 42.13 -35.38
N LYS A 152 -50.96 43.36 -35.57
CA LYS A 152 -50.78 44.46 -34.58
C LYS A 152 -51.48 44.19 -33.26
N LEU A 153 -52.55 43.39 -33.28
CA LEU A 153 -53.30 42.97 -32.09
C LEU A 153 -52.72 41.70 -31.44
N GLY A 154 -51.64 41.13 -31.99
CA GLY A 154 -51.03 39.88 -31.51
C GLY A 154 -51.74 38.61 -31.97
N ALA A 155 -52.75 38.71 -32.84
CA ALA A 155 -53.51 37.58 -33.37
C ALA A 155 -52.84 36.96 -34.61
N TYR A 156 -51.58 36.51 -34.45
CA TYR A 156 -50.73 36.04 -35.56
C TYR A 156 -51.31 34.81 -36.28
N ASP A 157 -51.87 33.84 -35.54
CA ASP A 157 -52.46 32.63 -36.14
C ASP A 157 -53.69 32.94 -36.99
N GLN A 158 -54.52 33.88 -36.53
CA GLN A 158 -55.70 34.33 -37.27
C GLN A 158 -55.27 35.08 -38.54
N ALA A 159 -54.26 35.94 -38.42
CA ALA A 159 -53.70 36.65 -39.57
C ALA A 159 -53.12 35.68 -40.62
N ASN A 160 -52.33 34.69 -40.20
CA ASN A 160 -51.76 33.68 -41.10
C ASN A 160 -52.82 32.77 -41.74
N SER A 161 -53.86 32.40 -40.99
CA SER A 161 -54.98 31.62 -41.51
C SER A 161 -55.75 32.40 -42.59
N LEU A 162 -55.99 33.69 -42.35
CA LEU A 162 -56.68 34.58 -43.28
C LEU A 162 -55.88 34.80 -44.58
N LEU A 163 -54.56 34.98 -44.48
CA LEU A 163 -53.69 35.06 -45.67
C LEU A 163 -53.58 33.74 -46.42
N SER A 164 -53.58 32.61 -45.71
CA SER A 164 -53.54 31.27 -46.33
C SER A 164 -54.84 30.97 -47.07
N ALA A 165 -55.99 31.34 -46.50
CA ALA A 165 -57.29 31.26 -47.16
C ALA A 165 -57.34 32.13 -48.42
N ALA A 166 -56.88 33.38 -48.32
CA ALA A 166 -56.79 34.28 -49.48
C ALA A 166 -55.88 33.71 -50.58
N SER A 167 -54.70 33.20 -50.23
CA SER A 167 -53.76 32.54 -51.14
C SER A 167 -54.38 31.32 -51.84
N SER A 168 -55.11 30.48 -51.10
CA SER A 168 -55.77 29.30 -51.68
C SER A 168 -56.92 29.63 -52.65
N SER A 169 -57.49 30.84 -52.54
CA SER A 169 -58.60 31.27 -53.40
C SER A 169 -58.15 31.84 -54.75
N LEU A 170 -56.85 32.15 -54.92
CA LEU A 170 -56.29 32.68 -56.17
C LEU A 170 -55.61 31.56 -56.97
N SER A 171 -55.94 31.47 -58.27
CA SER A 171 -55.20 30.63 -59.21
C SER A 171 -53.97 31.37 -59.74
N LEU A 172 -52.86 30.67 -59.98
CA LEU A 172 -51.63 31.27 -60.50
C LEU A 172 -51.79 31.63 -61.99
N ASN A 173 -51.76 32.92 -62.31
CA ASN A 173 -51.74 33.45 -63.66
C ASN A 173 -51.07 34.84 -63.71
N MET A 174 -50.90 35.42 -64.90
CA MET A 174 -50.18 36.69 -65.06
C MET A 174 -50.81 37.86 -64.28
N ALA A 175 -52.14 37.88 -64.10
CA ALA A 175 -52.84 38.95 -63.39
C ALA A 175 -52.84 38.77 -61.87
N THR A 176 -52.85 37.52 -61.37
CA THR A 176 -52.83 37.19 -59.93
C THR A 176 -51.43 37.03 -59.35
N ALA A 177 -50.39 36.88 -60.18
CA ALA A 177 -49.02 36.68 -59.74
C ALA A 177 -48.55 37.76 -58.75
N SER A 178 -48.81 39.04 -59.06
CA SER A 178 -48.44 40.16 -58.16
C SER A 178 -49.15 40.12 -56.81
N THR A 179 -50.42 39.68 -56.78
CA THR A 179 -51.17 39.55 -55.53
C THR A 179 -50.74 38.34 -54.71
N LEU A 180 -50.36 37.24 -55.36
CA LEU A 180 -49.81 36.06 -54.67
C LEU A 180 -48.45 36.40 -54.03
N ASP A 181 -47.59 37.13 -54.74
CA ASP A 181 -46.32 37.63 -54.21
C ASP A 181 -46.53 38.58 -53.01
N ALA A 182 -47.51 39.49 -53.10
CA ALA A 182 -47.89 40.35 -52.00
C ALA A 182 -48.45 39.57 -50.78
N LEU A 183 -49.18 38.47 -51.00
CA LEU A 183 -49.68 37.60 -49.94
C LEU A 183 -48.53 36.86 -49.23
N GLU A 184 -47.57 36.32 -49.97
CA GLU A 184 -46.39 35.67 -49.38
C GLU A 184 -45.50 36.67 -48.62
N THR A 185 -45.30 37.86 -49.18
CA THR A 185 -44.60 38.96 -48.48
C THR A 185 -45.31 39.33 -47.19
N ALA A 186 -46.65 39.43 -47.20
CA ALA A 186 -47.43 39.74 -46.02
C ALA A 186 -47.34 38.63 -44.95
N LYS A 187 -47.31 37.35 -45.34
CA LYS A 187 -47.08 36.24 -44.40
C LYS A 187 -45.70 36.34 -43.76
N ALA A 188 -44.66 36.61 -44.54
CA ALA A 188 -43.31 36.81 -44.03
C ALA A 188 -43.26 38.00 -43.05
N ASP A 189 -43.84 39.15 -43.41
CA ASP A 189 -43.88 40.32 -42.52
C ASP A 189 -44.57 40.04 -41.18
N ILE A 190 -45.63 39.23 -41.17
CA ILE A 190 -46.30 38.80 -39.93
C ILE A 190 -45.35 37.98 -39.06
N ILE A 191 -44.61 37.03 -39.64
CA ILE A 191 -43.60 36.23 -38.91
C ILE A 191 -42.54 37.16 -38.28
N LEU A 192 -42.09 38.19 -39.01
CA LEU A 192 -41.13 39.16 -38.46
C LEU A 192 -41.74 40.00 -37.32
N THR A 193 -43.02 40.37 -37.39
CA THR A 193 -43.69 41.05 -36.28
C THR A 193 -43.83 40.16 -35.04
N GLN A 194 -44.10 38.87 -35.23
CA GLN A 194 -44.15 37.88 -34.18
C GLN A 194 -42.76 37.71 -33.53
N ALA A 195 -41.69 37.66 -34.34
CA ALA A 195 -40.32 37.57 -33.86
C ALA A 195 -39.95 38.75 -32.95
N ARG A 196 -40.33 39.99 -33.34
CA ARG A 196 -40.12 41.19 -32.51
C ARG A 196 -40.90 41.15 -31.20
N ALA A 197 -42.14 40.64 -31.23
CA ALA A 197 -42.95 40.49 -30.04
C ALA A 197 -42.35 39.45 -29.08
N ALA A 198 -41.85 38.32 -29.59
CA ALA A 198 -41.16 37.31 -28.79
C ALA A 198 -39.87 37.86 -28.15
N ALA A 199 -39.08 38.64 -28.91
CA ALA A 199 -37.89 39.31 -28.37
C ALA A 199 -38.25 40.29 -27.25
N ALA A 200 -39.30 41.10 -27.45
CA ALA A 200 -39.78 42.05 -26.44
C ALA A 200 -40.36 41.36 -25.19
N ALA A 201 -40.87 40.13 -25.32
CA ALA A 201 -41.33 39.31 -24.21
C ALA A 201 -40.18 38.68 -23.40
N GLY A 202 -38.92 38.85 -23.82
CA GLY A 202 -37.75 38.30 -23.13
C GLY A 202 -37.44 36.84 -23.50
N ASP A 203 -37.99 36.34 -24.61
CA ASP A 203 -37.68 35.01 -25.12
C ASP A 203 -36.85 35.10 -26.41
N PRO A 204 -35.52 35.27 -26.29
CA PRO A 204 -34.66 35.48 -27.45
C PRO A 204 -34.54 34.22 -28.33
N LYS A 205 -34.69 33.02 -27.76
CA LYS A 205 -34.64 31.76 -28.53
C LYS A 205 -35.88 31.57 -29.38
N ALA A 206 -37.07 31.85 -28.84
CA ALA A 206 -38.29 31.83 -29.65
C ALA A 206 -38.25 32.90 -30.74
N ALA A 207 -37.69 34.08 -30.44
CA ALA A 207 -37.52 35.14 -31.42
C ALA A 207 -36.55 34.75 -32.55
N GLU A 208 -35.43 34.10 -32.23
CA GLU A 208 -34.44 33.63 -33.20
C GLU A 208 -35.07 32.63 -34.19
N ALA A 209 -35.82 31.64 -33.69
CA ALA A 209 -36.53 30.67 -34.52
C ALA A 209 -37.53 31.33 -35.48
N LEU A 210 -38.23 32.38 -35.02
CA LEU A 210 -39.14 33.16 -35.86
C LEU A 210 -38.40 34.01 -36.91
N VAL A 211 -37.22 34.55 -36.57
CA VAL A 211 -36.37 35.24 -37.55
C VAL A 211 -35.84 34.26 -38.62
N GLU A 212 -35.49 33.03 -38.24
CA GLU A 212 -35.11 31.99 -39.19
C GLU A 212 -36.29 31.60 -40.09
N ALA A 213 -37.49 31.44 -39.53
CA ALA A 213 -38.72 31.20 -40.29
C ALA A 213 -39.04 32.34 -41.26
N TYR A 214 -38.78 33.60 -40.88
CA TYR A 214 -38.91 34.76 -41.77
C TYR A 214 -37.98 34.67 -43.00
N TYR A 215 -36.71 34.30 -42.79
CA TYR A 215 -35.77 34.11 -43.89
C TYR A 215 -36.15 32.91 -44.77
N ALA A 216 -36.65 31.82 -44.18
CA ALA A 216 -37.13 30.65 -44.91
C ALA A 216 -38.36 30.96 -45.79
N ALA A 217 -39.20 31.92 -45.37
CA ALA A 217 -40.31 32.45 -46.15
C ALA A 217 -39.89 33.42 -47.28
N GLY A 218 -38.58 33.61 -47.50
CA GLY A 218 -38.06 34.53 -48.54
C GLY A 218 -37.99 35.99 -48.11
N GLY A 219 -38.24 36.29 -46.83
CA GLY A 219 -38.15 37.65 -46.30
C GLY A 219 -36.70 38.14 -46.23
N ASP A 220 -36.45 39.36 -46.68
CA ASP A 220 -35.17 40.04 -46.49
C ASP A 220 -35.38 41.50 -46.08
N SER A 221 -35.10 41.81 -44.81
CA SER A 221 -35.16 43.18 -44.31
C SER A 221 -33.97 43.52 -43.42
N GLY A 222 -33.48 44.76 -43.53
CA GLY A 222 -32.41 45.25 -42.67
C GLY A 222 -32.79 45.24 -41.18
N ALA A 223 -34.08 45.31 -40.85
CA ALA A 223 -34.57 45.21 -39.48
C ALA A 223 -34.51 43.77 -38.94
N ALA A 224 -34.81 42.76 -39.76
CA ALA A 224 -34.62 41.36 -39.38
C ALA A 224 -33.13 41.05 -39.14
N ARG A 225 -32.23 41.57 -39.97
CA ARG A 225 -30.77 41.39 -39.80
C ARG A 225 -30.23 42.08 -38.55
N ARG A 226 -30.81 43.20 -38.12
CA ARG A 226 -30.49 43.85 -36.85
C ARG A 226 -30.98 43.01 -35.68
N LEU A 227 -32.26 42.61 -35.72
CA LEU A 227 -32.85 41.76 -34.69
C LEU A 227 -32.07 40.45 -34.52
N ALA A 228 -31.71 39.76 -35.61
CA ALA A 228 -30.88 38.56 -35.56
C ALA A 228 -29.55 38.78 -34.84
N ARG A 229 -28.86 39.91 -35.10
CA ARG A 229 -27.59 40.23 -34.43
C ARG A 229 -27.76 40.57 -32.96
N ASP A 230 -28.82 41.30 -32.61
CA ASP A 230 -29.12 41.64 -31.23
C ASP A 230 -29.49 40.37 -30.43
N LEU A 231 -30.27 39.47 -31.03
CA LEU A 231 -30.62 38.17 -30.46
C LEU A 231 -29.39 37.28 -30.30
N ASP A 232 -28.55 37.16 -31.34
CA ASP A 232 -27.30 36.39 -31.27
C ASP A 232 -26.38 36.93 -30.15
N ALA A 233 -26.23 38.25 -30.04
CA ALA A 233 -25.46 38.87 -28.96
C ALA A 233 -26.04 38.57 -27.57
N GLN A 234 -27.36 38.53 -27.43
CA GLN A 234 -28.04 38.24 -26.16
C GLN A 234 -27.98 36.75 -25.80
N ILE A 235 -28.13 35.86 -26.79
CA ILE A 235 -28.09 34.40 -26.61
C ILE A 235 -26.67 33.94 -26.32
N SER A 236 -25.69 34.55 -26.98
CA SER A 236 -24.27 34.20 -26.86
C SER A 236 -23.56 34.90 -25.68
N ASP A 237 -24.23 35.77 -24.91
CA ASP A 237 -23.64 36.44 -23.75
C ASP A 237 -23.31 35.43 -22.63
N PRO A 238 -22.02 35.16 -22.35
CA PRO A 238 -21.62 34.18 -21.34
C PRO A 238 -22.11 34.52 -19.93
N TYR A 239 -22.36 35.79 -19.63
CA TYR A 239 -22.80 36.23 -18.31
C TYR A 239 -24.31 36.05 -18.07
N ALA A 240 -25.09 35.97 -19.15
CA ALA A 240 -26.53 35.74 -19.09
C ALA A 240 -26.88 34.24 -18.91
N LEU A 241 -25.93 33.34 -19.15
CA LEU A 241 -26.15 31.90 -19.09
C LEU A 241 -26.03 31.36 -17.66
N ASP A 242 -27.01 30.57 -17.22
CA ASP A 242 -26.94 29.90 -15.92
C ASP A 242 -26.01 28.68 -15.99
N ILE A 243 -24.91 28.74 -15.24
CA ILE A 243 -23.94 27.64 -15.13
C ILE A 243 -24.57 26.33 -14.68
N LYS A 244 -25.69 26.36 -13.93
CA LYS A 244 -26.42 25.14 -13.53
C LYS A 244 -27.06 24.43 -14.72
N GLN A 245 -27.45 25.18 -15.75
CA GLN A 245 -28.01 24.62 -16.98
C GLN A 245 -26.90 24.17 -17.94
N ILE A 246 -25.79 24.92 -17.98
CA ILE A 246 -24.65 24.62 -18.86
C ILE A 246 -23.83 23.43 -18.34
N SER A 247 -23.51 23.42 -17.05
CA SER A 247 -22.68 22.38 -16.42
C SER A 247 -23.21 22.03 -15.03
N PRO A 248 -24.30 21.23 -14.97
CA PRO A 248 -24.87 20.78 -13.69
C PRO A 248 -23.84 20.04 -12.84
N ASP A 249 -23.03 19.18 -13.46
CA ASP A 249 -22.03 18.36 -12.78
C ASP A 249 -20.92 19.20 -12.13
N TYR A 250 -20.50 20.30 -12.78
CA TYR A 250 -19.52 21.22 -12.18
C TYR A 250 -20.06 21.83 -10.88
N VAL A 251 -21.33 22.23 -10.86
CA VAL A 251 -21.97 22.82 -9.67
C VAL A 251 -22.12 21.78 -8.55
N THR A 252 -22.50 20.54 -8.87
CA THR A 252 -22.61 19.47 -7.87
C THR A 252 -21.24 19.10 -7.30
N GLN A 253 -20.22 18.94 -8.14
CA GLN A 253 -18.84 18.69 -7.71
C GLN A 253 -18.29 19.83 -6.85
N SER A 254 -18.52 21.09 -7.23
CA SER A 254 -18.14 22.27 -6.43
C SER A 254 -18.74 22.23 -5.02
N LYS A 255 -19.99 21.75 -4.88
CA LYS A 255 -20.64 21.59 -3.57
C LYS A 255 -19.98 20.50 -2.73
N ILE A 256 -19.66 19.37 -3.35
CA ILE A 256 -18.97 18.25 -2.69
C ILE A 256 -17.56 18.67 -2.26
N ILE A 257 -16.81 19.32 -3.14
CA ILE A 257 -15.46 19.85 -2.86
C ILE A 257 -15.51 20.80 -1.66
N ARG A 258 -16.51 21.69 -1.58
CA ARG A 258 -16.67 22.62 -0.46
C ARG A 258 -16.89 21.92 0.89
N ASP A 259 -17.70 20.86 0.90
CA ASP A 259 -17.94 20.07 2.13
C ASP A 259 -16.67 19.33 2.57
N LEU A 260 -15.99 18.67 1.62
CA LEU A 260 -14.70 18.03 1.90
C LEU A 260 -13.64 19.01 2.38
N MET A 261 -13.55 20.19 1.79
CA MET A 261 -12.60 21.22 2.21
C MET A 261 -12.86 21.67 3.65
N THR A 262 -14.14 21.78 4.04
CA THR A 262 -14.52 22.10 5.41
C THR A 262 -14.08 20.99 6.38
N ARG A 263 -14.31 19.73 6.01
CA ARG A 263 -13.88 18.56 6.80
C ARG A 263 -12.35 18.46 6.91
N GLY A 264 -11.64 18.54 5.80
CA GLY A 264 -10.17 18.42 5.76
C GLY A 264 -9.49 19.51 6.58
N ARG A 265 -9.99 20.75 6.51
CA ARG A 265 -9.53 21.86 7.36
C ARG A 265 -9.80 21.59 8.85
N ALA A 266 -10.97 21.08 9.20
CA ALA A 266 -11.29 20.73 10.58
C ALA A 266 -10.38 19.61 11.12
N GLN A 267 -10.11 18.57 10.33
CA GLN A 267 -9.17 17.50 10.69
C GLN A 267 -7.75 18.04 10.90
N PHE A 268 -7.27 18.86 9.96
CA PHE A 268 -5.95 19.49 10.05
C PHE A 268 -5.80 20.34 11.31
N LEU A 269 -6.80 21.17 11.63
CA LEU A 269 -6.78 22.03 12.82
C LEU A 269 -6.84 21.23 14.13
N ASN A 270 -7.45 20.05 14.13
CA ASN A 270 -7.49 19.16 15.29
C ASN A 270 -6.28 18.22 15.38
N GLY A 271 -5.32 18.30 14.44
CA GLY A 271 -4.11 17.48 14.42
C GLY A 271 -4.29 16.07 13.85
N ASP A 272 -5.45 15.74 13.28
CA ASP A 272 -5.68 14.51 12.52
C ASP A 272 -5.08 14.66 11.10
N TYR A 273 -3.75 14.65 11.01
CA TYR A 273 -3.02 14.88 9.77
C TYR A 273 -3.21 13.75 8.75
N ASP A 274 -3.35 12.51 9.21
CA ASP A 274 -3.60 11.35 8.34
C ASP A 274 -5.00 11.42 7.74
N GLY A 275 -6.02 11.70 8.56
CA GLY A 275 -7.40 11.90 8.10
C GLY A 275 -7.53 13.12 7.19
N ALA A 276 -6.87 14.23 7.53
CA ALA A 276 -6.83 15.43 6.68
C ALA A 276 -6.18 15.14 5.31
N SER A 277 -5.06 14.43 5.29
CA SER A 277 -4.36 14.03 4.05
C SER A 277 -5.26 13.17 3.15
N ALA A 278 -5.98 12.21 3.72
CA ALA A 278 -6.94 11.39 2.98
C ALA A 278 -8.08 12.22 2.38
N THR A 279 -8.71 13.09 3.18
CA THR A 279 -9.78 13.99 2.71
C THR A 279 -9.29 14.93 1.60
N PHE A 280 -8.08 15.50 1.73
CA PHE A 280 -7.49 16.38 0.73
C PHE A 280 -7.15 15.65 -0.57
N LYS A 281 -6.68 14.40 -0.51
CA LYS A 281 -6.50 13.56 -1.71
C LYS A 281 -7.83 13.29 -2.43
N GLU A 282 -8.94 13.14 -1.69
CA GLU A 282 -10.26 13.01 -2.30
C GLU A 282 -10.69 14.30 -3.02
N VAL A 283 -10.34 15.48 -2.48
CA VAL A 283 -10.55 16.76 -3.19
C VAL A 283 -9.69 16.82 -4.44
N GLU A 284 -8.40 16.46 -4.35
CA GLU A 284 -7.48 16.47 -5.50
C GLU A 284 -7.92 15.51 -6.63
N ALA A 285 -8.50 14.36 -6.27
CA ALA A 285 -9.08 13.44 -7.25
C ALA A 285 -10.30 14.04 -7.99
N ARG A 286 -11.00 15.00 -7.38
CA ARG A 286 -12.15 15.71 -7.99
C ARG A 286 -11.74 17.01 -8.68
N ASP A 287 -10.74 17.70 -8.14
CA ASP A 287 -10.18 18.96 -8.62
C ASP A 287 -8.65 18.94 -8.46
N ALA A 288 -7.98 18.41 -9.48
CA ALA A 288 -6.53 18.25 -9.50
C ALA A 288 -5.75 19.58 -9.47
N ASN A 289 -6.42 20.70 -9.75
CA ASN A 289 -5.81 22.03 -9.83
C ASN A 289 -6.14 22.91 -8.62
N ASN A 290 -6.70 22.34 -7.56
CA ASN A 290 -7.01 23.08 -6.34
C ASN A 290 -5.74 23.55 -5.62
N ALA A 291 -5.46 24.85 -5.67
CA ALA A 291 -4.27 25.42 -5.04
C ALA A 291 -4.27 25.31 -3.51
N GLU A 292 -5.43 25.43 -2.87
CA GLU A 292 -5.54 25.37 -1.40
C GLU A 292 -5.21 23.98 -0.88
N VAL A 293 -5.71 22.94 -1.54
CA VAL A 293 -5.43 21.53 -1.21
C VAL A 293 -3.94 21.24 -1.26
N LYS A 294 -3.27 21.68 -2.34
CA LYS A 294 -1.82 21.50 -2.50
C LYS A 294 -1.06 22.16 -1.37
N LEU A 295 -1.45 23.38 -0.98
CA LEU A 295 -0.84 24.07 0.17
C LEU A 295 -1.00 23.28 1.47
N PHE A 296 -2.21 22.79 1.77
CA PHE A 296 -2.44 21.98 2.97
C PHE A 296 -1.66 20.67 2.94
N GLN A 297 -1.60 19.97 1.81
CA GLN A 297 -0.81 18.74 1.68
C GLN A 297 0.68 18.99 1.88
N THR A 298 1.24 20.06 1.30
CA THR A 298 2.64 20.46 1.55
C THR A 298 2.86 20.73 3.03
N ARG A 299 1.95 21.46 3.68
CA ARG A 299 2.07 21.75 5.11
C ARG A 299 1.97 20.49 5.99
N ILE A 300 1.09 19.57 5.64
CA ILE A 300 0.98 18.27 6.31
C ILE A 300 2.29 17.48 6.14
N ALA A 301 2.86 17.47 4.94
CA ALA A 301 4.12 16.78 4.66
C ALA A 301 5.29 17.36 5.48
N GLU A 302 5.36 18.69 5.62
CA GLU A 302 6.35 19.34 6.50
C GLU A 302 6.20 18.90 7.96
N ILE A 303 4.97 18.97 8.50
CA ILE A 303 4.68 18.59 9.90
C ILE A 303 5.01 17.12 10.15
N LEU A 304 4.59 16.22 9.25
CA LEU A 304 4.89 14.80 9.35
C LEU A 304 6.40 14.53 9.21
N GLY A 305 7.09 15.26 8.34
CA GLY A 305 8.54 15.21 8.20
C GLY A 305 9.26 15.56 9.51
N ASP A 306 8.87 16.64 10.17
CA ASP A 306 9.42 17.04 11.47
C ASP A 306 9.15 15.97 12.54
N ILE A 307 7.94 15.42 12.59
CA ILE A 307 7.57 14.33 13.50
C ILE A 307 8.44 13.09 13.24
N HIS A 308 8.68 12.73 11.98
CA HIS A 308 9.54 11.60 11.63
C HIS A 308 10.99 11.80 12.10
N VAL A 309 11.54 13.01 11.96
CA VAL A 309 12.87 13.34 12.48
C VAL A 309 12.92 13.20 14.00
N GLN A 310 11.90 13.66 14.72
CA GLN A 310 11.81 13.49 16.17
C GLN A 310 11.68 12.02 16.58
N ASN A 311 10.85 11.25 15.89
CA ASN A 311 10.70 9.81 16.12
C ASN A 311 12.03 9.08 15.93
N HIS A 312 12.77 9.40 14.86
CA HIS A 312 14.09 8.82 14.63
C HIS A 312 15.09 9.16 15.75
N ARG A 313 15.12 10.42 16.21
CA ARG A 313 15.96 10.84 17.35
C ARG A 313 15.56 10.12 18.64
N LYS A 314 14.26 9.99 18.91
CA LYS A 314 13.72 9.24 20.05
C LYS A 314 14.17 7.79 20.01
N THR A 315 13.98 7.09 18.88
CA THR A 315 14.40 5.69 18.71
C THR A 315 15.90 5.54 18.92
N ARG A 316 16.72 6.42 18.34
CA ARG A 316 18.16 6.43 18.58
C ARG A 316 18.50 6.57 20.06
N GLN A 317 17.86 7.49 20.76
CA GLN A 317 18.10 7.70 22.19
C GLN A 317 17.66 6.48 23.03
N GLN A 318 16.55 5.84 22.67
CA GLN A 318 16.11 4.60 23.31
C GLN A 318 17.13 3.48 23.11
N MET A 319 17.64 3.28 21.89
CA MET A 319 18.70 2.30 21.64
C MET A 319 19.98 2.60 22.41
N LEU A 320 20.40 3.87 22.49
CA LEU A 320 21.55 4.25 23.33
C LEU A 320 21.29 3.96 24.82
N THR A 321 20.07 4.20 25.29
CA THR A 321 19.69 3.90 26.68
C THR A 321 19.68 2.40 26.95
N GLU A 322 19.22 1.58 26.01
CA GLU A 322 19.27 0.11 26.10
C GLU A 322 20.71 -0.40 26.12
N VAL A 323 21.59 0.21 25.31
CA VAL A 323 23.03 -0.05 25.39
C VAL A 323 23.54 0.33 26.78
N ASP A 324 23.31 1.55 27.26
CA ASP A 324 23.77 1.98 28.58
C ASP A 324 23.30 1.04 29.70
N GLN A 325 22.04 0.57 29.64
CA GLN A 325 21.50 -0.43 30.58
C GLN A 325 22.25 -1.77 30.52
N ASN A 326 22.65 -2.23 29.34
CA ASN A 326 23.46 -3.44 29.20
C ASN A 326 24.89 -3.26 29.71
N TRP A 327 25.42 -2.03 29.70
CA TRP A 327 26.71 -1.69 30.29
C TRP A 327 26.62 -1.44 31.80
N GLU A 328 25.43 -1.18 32.35
CA GLU A 328 25.23 -1.09 33.80
C GLU A 328 25.58 -2.44 34.46
N ARG A 329 26.52 -2.39 35.40
CA ARG A 329 26.82 -3.56 36.23
C ARG A 329 25.58 -3.89 37.07
N PRO A 330 25.31 -5.19 37.33
CA PRO A 330 24.23 -5.58 38.22
C PRO A 330 24.37 -4.84 39.55
N LYS A 331 23.36 -4.04 39.89
CA LYS A 331 23.30 -3.32 41.15
C LYS A 331 23.21 -4.36 42.26
N VAL A 332 24.31 -4.58 42.98
CA VAL A 332 24.30 -5.35 44.22
C VAL A 332 23.62 -4.45 45.24
N PHE A 333 22.30 -4.59 45.35
CA PHE A 333 21.63 -4.13 46.55
C PHE A 333 22.02 -5.13 47.63
N ASP A 334 22.75 -4.66 48.65
CA ASP A 334 22.72 -5.33 49.94
C ASP A 334 21.28 -5.22 50.43
N ILE A 335 20.46 -6.17 50.01
CA ILE A 335 19.26 -6.49 50.73
C ILE A 335 19.82 -7.05 52.03
N THR A 336 20.00 -6.20 53.03
CA THR A 336 19.83 -6.64 54.41
C THR A 336 18.42 -7.18 54.47
N THR A 337 18.28 -8.43 54.05
CA THR A 337 17.22 -9.30 54.48
C THR A 337 17.38 -9.31 55.98
N ASP A 338 16.62 -8.43 56.63
CA ASP A 338 16.22 -8.68 58.00
C ASP A 338 15.67 -10.09 57.94
N ARG A 339 16.47 -11.05 58.42
CA ARG A 339 16.15 -12.47 58.34
C ARG A 339 14.77 -12.59 58.92
N ILE A 340 13.79 -12.86 58.06
CA ILE A 340 12.55 -13.49 58.47
C ILE A 340 13.04 -14.74 59.17
N ARG A 341 12.91 -14.73 60.50
CA ARG A 341 13.24 -15.85 61.36
C ARG A 341 12.45 -17.02 60.80
N ASP A 342 13.15 -17.98 60.19
CA ASP A 342 12.63 -19.33 60.13
C ASP A 342 12.22 -19.68 61.56
N GLU A 343 10.96 -20.03 61.75
CA GLU A 343 10.46 -20.51 63.03
C GLU A 343 11.29 -21.73 63.42
N ASP A 344 12.19 -21.52 64.37
CA ASP A 344 12.98 -22.55 65.02
C ASP A 344 12.04 -23.47 65.83
N LEU A 345 11.46 -24.44 65.12
CA LEU A 345 10.51 -25.42 65.64
C LEU A 345 11.15 -26.36 66.70
N GLY A 346 12.47 -26.31 66.93
CA GLY A 346 13.18 -27.08 67.97
C GLY A 346 13.63 -26.27 69.20
N GLY A 347 13.57 -24.93 69.15
CA GLY A 347 14.18 -24.05 70.15
C GLY A 347 13.68 -24.28 71.58
N ARG A 348 12.37 -24.51 71.79
CA ARG A 348 11.81 -24.65 73.14
C ARG A 348 12.27 -25.91 73.89
N ILE A 349 12.43 -27.03 73.19
CA ILE A 349 12.90 -28.28 73.82
C ILE A 349 14.41 -28.27 73.95
N GLN A 350 15.12 -27.75 72.95
CA GLN A 350 16.57 -27.60 73.02
C GLN A 350 16.99 -26.70 74.19
N ASP A 351 16.26 -25.61 74.43
CA ASP A 351 16.49 -24.73 75.58
C ASP A 351 16.26 -25.49 76.90
N LYS A 352 15.19 -26.28 77.01
CA LYS A 352 14.92 -27.13 78.18
C LYS A 352 16.01 -28.17 78.43
N LEU A 353 16.46 -28.87 77.39
CA LEU A 353 17.56 -29.84 77.49
C LEU A 353 18.86 -29.20 77.99
N ASN A 354 19.10 -27.94 77.61
CA ASN A 354 20.26 -27.17 78.06
C ASN A 354 20.12 -26.63 79.49
N GLN A 355 18.89 -26.32 79.94
CA GLN A 355 18.60 -25.74 81.25
C GLN A 355 18.54 -26.77 82.39
N ILE A 356 18.10 -27.99 82.11
CA ILE A 356 18.02 -29.08 83.09
C ILE A 356 19.44 -29.60 83.38
N VAL A 357 19.97 -29.27 84.56
CA VAL A 357 21.29 -29.71 85.02
C VAL A 357 21.15 -30.82 86.05
N ILE A 358 21.67 -32.01 85.75
CA ILE A 358 21.64 -33.15 86.66
C ILE A 358 22.98 -33.23 87.42
N PRO A 359 22.97 -33.15 88.77
CA PRO A 359 24.20 -33.08 89.57
C PRO A 359 25.13 -34.29 89.38
N GLN A 360 24.58 -35.50 89.32
CA GLN A 360 25.35 -36.71 89.09
C GLN A 360 24.47 -37.86 88.58
N VAL A 361 24.94 -38.57 87.55
CA VAL A 361 24.37 -39.85 87.10
C VAL A 361 25.47 -40.90 86.99
N ASN A 362 25.13 -42.14 87.33
CA ASN A 362 26.03 -43.28 87.21
C ASN A 362 25.27 -44.48 86.66
N PHE A 363 25.59 -44.87 85.43
CA PHE A 363 25.01 -46.00 84.74
C PHE A 363 26.10 -47.06 84.59
N SER A 364 25.96 -48.19 85.27
CA SER A 364 26.96 -49.27 85.26
C SER A 364 26.35 -50.53 84.66
N GLY A 365 26.50 -50.71 83.35
CA GLY A 365 26.03 -51.91 82.64
C GLY A 365 24.51 -51.99 82.50
N MET A 366 23.83 -50.84 82.56
CA MET A 366 22.38 -50.75 82.42
C MET A 366 21.98 -50.72 80.94
N GLU A 367 20.82 -51.29 80.62
CA GLU A 367 20.25 -51.28 79.28
C GLU A 367 19.85 -49.87 78.83
N LEU A 368 20.03 -49.53 77.55
CA LEU A 368 19.75 -48.21 77.01
C LEU A 368 18.31 -47.78 77.28
N THR A 369 17.33 -48.68 77.11
CA THR A 369 15.92 -48.38 77.42
C THR A 369 15.73 -47.99 78.88
N ARG A 370 16.40 -48.71 79.80
CA ARG A 370 16.36 -48.39 81.23
C ARG A 370 17.05 -47.07 81.55
N VAL A 371 18.14 -46.75 80.86
CA VAL A 371 18.84 -45.47 80.98
C VAL A 371 17.93 -44.33 80.53
N ILE A 372 17.24 -44.47 79.40
CA ILE A 372 16.29 -43.48 78.88
C ILE A 372 15.15 -43.23 79.88
N GLU A 373 14.57 -44.29 80.47
CA GLU A 373 13.55 -44.17 81.53
C GLU A 373 14.07 -43.36 82.72
N THR A 374 15.26 -43.69 83.22
CA THR A 374 15.85 -42.97 84.37
C THR A 374 16.17 -41.51 84.03
N LEU A 375 16.59 -41.20 82.79
CA LEU A 375 16.83 -39.83 82.35
C LEU A 375 15.53 -39.05 82.18
N SER A 376 14.44 -39.70 81.76
CA SER A 376 13.11 -39.10 81.72
C SER A 376 12.62 -38.75 83.13
N GLU A 377 12.77 -39.64 84.11
CA GLU A 377 12.42 -39.38 85.51
C GLU A 377 13.26 -38.24 86.12
N LEU A 378 14.58 -38.26 85.92
CA LEU A 378 15.48 -37.20 86.37
C LEU A 378 15.22 -35.87 85.65
N SER A 379 14.77 -35.91 84.40
CA SER A 379 14.39 -34.71 83.65
C SER A 379 13.22 -34.00 84.32
N VAL A 380 12.24 -34.74 84.87
CA VAL A 380 11.11 -34.15 85.61
C VAL A 380 11.55 -33.60 86.96
N GLU A 381 12.42 -34.31 87.67
CA GLU A 381 12.88 -33.91 89.02
C GLU A 381 13.73 -32.63 89.00
N TYR A 382 14.62 -32.50 88.02
CA TYR A 382 15.56 -31.38 87.91
C TYR A 382 15.11 -30.30 86.91
N ASP A 383 13.84 -30.31 86.50
CA ASP A 383 13.24 -29.26 85.67
C ASP A 383 13.04 -27.96 86.48
N PRO A 384 13.78 -26.87 86.18
CA PRO A 384 13.63 -25.60 86.88
C PRO A 384 12.25 -24.96 86.70
N ASP A 385 11.58 -25.24 85.58
CA ASP A 385 10.27 -24.66 85.23
C ASP A 385 9.09 -25.56 85.66
N ARG A 386 9.38 -26.73 86.27
CA ARG A 386 8.41 -27.75 86.73
C ARG A 386 7.33 -28.09 85.69
N SER A 387 7.69 -28.08 84.41
CA SER A 387 6.78 -28.19 83.28
C SER A 387 6.61 -29.63 82.79
N GLY A 388 6.99 -30.63 83.60
CA GLY A 388 6.84 -32.04 83.28
C GLY A 388 8.04 -32.69 82.57
N GLY A 389 9.23 -32.07 82.59
CA GLY A 389 10.44 -32.64 81.99
C GLY A 389 10.44 -32.64 80.45
N VAL A 390 11.30 -33.46 79.86
CA VAL A 390 11.44 -33.66 78.40
C VAL A 390 11.00 -35.08 78.03
N ASN A 391 10.11 -35.20 77.04
CA ASN A 391 9.69 -36.50 76.52
C ASN A 391 10.81 -37.13 75.68
N ILE A 392 11.28 -38.31 76.07
CA ILE A 392 12.31 -39.06 75.33
C ILE A 392 11.71 -40.36 74.80
N ILE A 393 11.69 -40.52 73.47
CA ILE A 393 11.03 -41.63 72.77
C ILE A 393 12.11 -42.52 72.10
N PRO A 394 12.25 -43.79 72.50
CA PRO A 394 13.09 -44.74 71.79
C PRO A 394 12.43 -45.16 70.46
N LEU A 395 13.07 -44.85 69.33
CA LEU A 395 12.68 -45.30 67.99
C LEU A 395 13.49 -46.53 67.56
N PHE A 396 13.61 -47.51 68.45
CA PHE A 396 14.25 -48.79 68.18
C PHE A 396 13.52 -49.93 68.91
N ASN A 397 13.59 -51.13 68.36
CA ASN A 397 13.00 -52.31 69.00
C ASN A 397 13.93 -52.82 70.10
N SER A 398 13.49 -52.71 71.37
CA SER A 398 14.28 -53.16 72.53
C SER A 398 14.56 -54.67 72.54
N ASN A 399 13.79 -55.48 71.80
CA ASN A 399 14.03 -56.92 71.68
C ASN A 399 15.16 -57.27 70.69
N ASP A 400 15.41 -56.39 69.70
CA ASP A 400 16.42 -56.63 68.65
C ASP A 400 17.75 -55.94 68.97
N THR A 401 17.72 -54.74 69.55
CA THR A 401 18.92 -53.94 69.84
C THR A 401 18.72 -53.10 71.10
N ASN A 402 19.29 -53.54 72.22
CA ASN A 402 19.27 -52.81 73.49
C ASN A 402 20.66 -52.87 74.16
N PRO A 403 21.59 -52.00 73.74
CA PRO A 403 22.97 -52.03 74.19
C PRO A 403 23.09 -51.59 75.65
N ARG A 404 24.16 -52.03 76.32
CA ARG A 404 24.46 -51.66 77.71
C ARG A 404 25.35 -50.42 77.77
N VAL A 405 24.98 -49.47 78.61
CA VAL A 405 25.69 -48.21 78.85
C VAL A 405 26.52 -48.33 80.12
N ASN A 406 27.77 -47.87 80.07
CA ASN A 406 28.67 -47.80 81.23
C ASN A 406 29.34 -46.41 81.28
N ILE A 407 28.72 -45.48 82.01
CA ILE A 407 29.17 -44.09 82.07
C ILE A 407 28.82 -43.44 83.42
N SER A 408 29.72 -42.60 83.92
CA SER A 408 29.46 -41.73 85.08
C SER A 408 29.67 -40.28 84.66
N LEU A 409 28.64 -39.47 84.84
CA LEU A 409 28.61 -38.06 84.46
C LEU A 409 28.26 -37.21 85.69
N ARG A 410 28.83 -36.01 85.77
CA ARG A 410 28.63 -35.07 86.89
C ARG A 410 28.41 -33.67 86.38
N ASN A 411 27.42 -32.98 86.93
CA ASN A 411 27.10 -31.58 86.68
C ASN A 411 27.03 -31.24 85.18
N LEU A 412 26.24 -32.01 84.43
CA LEU A 412 26.00 -31.80 83.01
C LEU A 412 24.52 -31.49 82.77
N ASN A 413 24.27 -30.76 81.69
CA ASN A 413 22.93 -30.58 81.18
C ASN A 413 22.41 -31.88 80.54
N LEU A 414 21.08 -32.04 80.49
CA LEU A 414 20.43 -33.22 79.95
C LEU A 414 20.82 -33.47 78.48
N ASP A 415 21.01 -32.40 77.70
CA ASP A 415 21.53 -32.43 76.33
C ASP A 415 22.86 -33.20 76.20
N ARG A 416 23.86 -32.85 77.02
CA ARG A 416 25.17 -33.50 77.00
C ARG A 416 25.11 -34.91 77.55
N ILE A 417 24.26 -35.16 78.55
CA ILE A 417 24.06 -36.50 79.09
C ILE A 417 23.50 -37.43 78.00
N LEU A 418 22.46 -37.00 77.28
CA LEU A 418 21.90 -37.76 76.16
C LEU A 418 22.94 -37.99 75.06
N GLN A 419 23.70 -36.94 74.70
CA GLN A 419 24.78 -37.05 73.73
C GLN A 419 25.80 -38.14 74.10
N PHE A 420 26.32 -38.14 75.33
CA PHE A 420 27.33 -39.13 75.73
C PHE A 420 26.77 -40.54 75.84
N VAL A 421 25.53 -40.68 76.34
CA VAL A 421 24.86 -41.97 76.45
C VAL A 421 24.60 -42.58 75.07
N THR A 422 24.05 -41.83 74.12
CA THR A 422 23.75 -42.37 72.78
C THR A 422 25.03 -42.60 71.97
N GLN A 423 26.05 -41.73 72.09
CA GLN A 423 27.34 -41.93 71.42
C GLN A 423 28.06 -43.21 71.87
N GLN A 424 28.03 -43.56 73.16
CA GLN A 424 28.71 -44.76 73.67
C GLN A 424 28.21 -46.04 72.99
N VAL A 425 26.94 -46.07 72.61
CA VAL A 425 26.28 -47.26 72.06
C VAL A 425 26.03 -47.17 70.55
N ASN A 426 26.56 -46.14 69.88
CA ASN A 426 26.39 -45.86 68.45
C ASN A 426 24.92 -45.58 68.06
N PHE A 427 24.26 -44.74 68.86
CA PHE A 427 22.93 -44.20 68.62
C PHE A 427 23.00 -42.67 68.48
N ALA A 428 22.01 -42.13 67.78
CA ALA A 428 21.74 -40.72 67.66
C ALA A 428 20.51 -40.33 68.49
N TYR A 429 20.48 -39.11 69.00
CA TYR A 429 19.23 -38.48 69.41
C TYR A 429 18.93 -37.29 68.50
N ASP A 430 17.65 -37.05 68.24
CA ASP A 430 17.16 -35.91 67.47
C ASP A 430 16.11 -35.16 68.28
N VAL A 431 16.15 -33.82 68.24
CA VAL A 431 15.29 -32.94 69.02
C VAL A 431 14.16 -32.44 68.14
N GLY A 432 12.99 -33.05 68.29
CA GLY A 432 11.76 -32.62 67.62
C GLY A 432 11.05 -31.49 68.36
N ALA A 433 9.90 -31.07 67.82
CA ALA A 433 9.10 -29.98 68.40
C ALA A 433 8.49 -30.32 69.77
N ASP A 434 8.12 -31.59 70.00
CA ASP A 434 7.42 -32.05 71.22
C ASP A 434 8.16 -33.16 72.00
N ALA A 435 9.16 -33.79 71.39
CA ALA A 435 9.90 -34.90 72.01
C ALA A 435 11.31 -35.06 71.42
N VAL A 436 12.19 -35.65 72.21
CA VAL A 436 13.50 -36.14 71.79
C VAL A 436 13.35 -37.59 71.34
N THR A 437 13.83 -37.92 70.16
CA THR A 437 13.78 -39.28 69.63
C THR A 437 15.17 -39.91 69.58
N ILE A 438 15.29 -41.21 69.84
CA ILE A 438 16.59 -41.92 69.85
C ILE A 438 16.56 -43.08 68.85
N ALA A 439 17.54 -43.14 67.96
CA ALA A 439 17.61 -44.15 66.89
C ALA A 439 19.06 -44.66 66.67
N PRO A 440 19.25 -45.87 66.11
CA PRO A 440 20.59 -46.37 65.77
C PRO A 440 21.30 -45.46 64.77
N SER A 441 22.61 -45.28 64.90
CA SER A 441 23.42 -44.48 63.96
C SER A 441 24.51 -45.31 63.28
N ASP A 442 24.72 -45.07 61.99
CA ASP A 442 25.75 -45.68 61.14
C ASP A 442 27.07 -44.87 61.10
N ALA A 443 27.11 -43.71 61.78
CA ALA A 443 28.25 -42.80 61.83
C ALA A 443 28.81 -42.63 63.25
N PRO A 444 30.14 -42.57 63.44
CA PRO A 444 30.73 -42.20 64.73
C PRO A 444 30.34 -40.75 65.05
N GLY A 445 29.35 -40.58 65.92
CA GLY A 445 28.82 -39.26 66.30
C GLY A 445 27.34 -39.00 65.96
N GLY A 446 26.60 -39.98 65.43
CA GLY A 446 25.13 -39.94 65.47
C GLY A 446 24.40 -39.27 64.30
N LEU A 447 24.99 -39.11 63.10
CA LEU A 447 24.25 -38.59 61.94
C LEU A 447 24.67 -39.35 60.68
N SER A 448 23.71 -39.93 59.95
CA SER A 448 23.99 -40.58 58.66
C SER A 448 24.69 -39.61 57.72
N THR A 449 25.88 -39.99 57.23
CA THR A 449 26.79 -39.06 56.53
C THR A 449 26.58 -39.03 55.02
N THR A 450 25.83 -40.00 54.47
CA THR A 450 25.53 -40.09 53.04
C THR A 450 24.20 -39.39 52.73
N VAL A 451 24.19 -38.62 51.65
CA VAL A 451 23.03 -37.89 51.17
C VAL A 451 22.89 -38.19 49.68
N THR A 452 21.66 -38.35 49.20
CA THR A 452 21.38 -38.45 47.77
C THR A 452 21.12 -37.05 47.20
N GLU A 453 21.86 -36.67 46.18
CA GLU A 453 21.69 -35.39 45.49
C GLU A 453 21.53 -35.56 43.97
N PHE A 454 20.77 -34.65 43.37
CA PHE A 454 20.47 -34.60 41.95
C PHE A 454 21.26 -33.48 41.28
N PHE A 455 22.10 -33.83 40.30
CA PHE A 455 22.86 -32.86 39.50
C PHE A 455 22.29 -32.76 38.09
N PRO A 456 21.72 -31.61 37.69
CA PRO A 456 21.32 -31.40 36.30
C PRO A 456 22.57 -31.30 35.43
N VAL A 457 22.65 -32.12 34.38
CA VAL A 457 23.79 -32.15 33.46
C VAL A 457 23.32 -32.22 32.02
N SER A 458 23.91 -31.41 31.15
CA SER A 458 23.61 -31.48 29.72
C SER A 458 24.35 -32.65 29.06
N ARG A 459 23.77 -33.22 27.99
CA ARG A 459 24.42 -34.26 27.18
C ARG A 459 25.80 -33.83 26.66
N ALA A 460 25.96 -32.56 26.30
CA ALA A 460 27.24 -32.00 25.88
C ALA A 460 28.31 -32.04 26.99
N THR A 461 27.91 -31.87 28.25
CA THR A 461 28.80 -31.97 29.41
C THR A 461 29.26 -33.41 29.60
N ILE A 462 28.35 -34.37 29.48
CA ILE A 462 28.68 -35.80 29.59
C ILE A 462 29.67 -36.23 28.50
N ILE A 463 29.42 -35.85 27.24
CA ILE A 463 30.34 -36.10 26.11
C ILE A 463 31.75 -35.56 26.40
N ARG A 464 31.86 -34.38 27.04
CA ARG A 464 33.16 -33.80 27.42
C ARG A 464 33.84 -34.56 28.57
N LEU A 465 33.06 -35.13 29.50
CA LEU A 465 33.57 -35.84 30.68
C LEU A 465 33.96 -37.29 30.38
N THR A 466 33.14 -37.99 29.59
CA THR A 466 33.36 -39.40 29.23
C THR A 466 34.20 -39.56 27.97
N GLY A 467 34.29 -38.52 27.14
CA GLY A 467 35.01 -38.56 25.87
C GLY A 467 34.25 -39.28 24.75
N PHE A 468 33.00 -39.70 24.97
CA PHE A 468 32.15 -40.30 23.94
C PHE A 468 31.75 -39.23 22.93
N ARG A 469 32.50 -39.09 21.84
CA ARG A 469 32.10 -38.28 20.69
C ARG A 469 31.17 -39.13 19.83
N ASP A 470 29.95 -38.65 19.61
CA ASP A 470 29.09 -39.13 18.53
C ASP A 470 29.66 -38.56 17.22
N GLY A 471 30.73 -39.19 16.74
CA GLY A 471 31.50 -38.75 15.59
C GLY A 471 31.13 -39.57 14.36
N PRO A 472 30.76 -38.96 13.22
CA PRO A 472 30.95 -39.62 11.95
C PRO A 472 32.45 -39.91 11.82
N GLY A 473 32.78 -41.10 11.31
CA GLY A 473 34.15 -41.58 11.21
C GLY A 473 35.10 -40.51 10.67
N SER A 474 36.24 -40.36 11.34
CA SER A 474 37.37 -39.54 10.91
C SER A 474 37.81 -39.93 9.49
N SER A 475 37.40 -39.16 8.49
CA SER A 475 38.04 -39.14 7.17
C SER A 475 38.75 -37.80 6.97
N SER A 476 40.07 -37.87 6.82
CA SER A 476 40.91 -36.76 6.41
C SER A 476 40.65 -36.45 4.93
N GLY A 477 39.71 -35.56 4.65
CA GLY A 477 39.45 -35.00 3.32
C GLY A 477 38.39 -33.90 3.36
N PRO A 478 38.36 -32.97 2.37
CA PRO A 478 37.34 -31.93 2.29
C PRO A 478 35.95 -32.56 2.14
N VAL A 479 35.03 -32.21 3.05
CA VAL A 479 33.66 -32.77 3.06
C VAL A 479 32.74 -31.83 2.28
N ASP A 480 32.05 -32.36 1.26
CA ASP A 480 31.03 -31.64 0.48
C ASP A 480 29.71 -31.56 1.28
N PRO A 481 29.19 -30.35 1.59
CA PRO A 481 27.99 -30.17 2.39
C PRO A 481 26.67 -30.51 1.66
N PHE A 482 26.70 -30.92 0.39
CA PHE A 482 25.52 -31.29 -0.39
C PHE A 482 25.40 -32.77 -0.75
N ALA A 483 26.30 -33.63 -0.25
CA ALA A 483 26.22 -35.07 -0.47
C ALA A 483 25.06 -35.71 0.33
N ALA A 484 24.31 -36.61 -0.31
CA ALA A 484 23.17 -37.30 0.30
C ALA A 484 23.61 -38.22 1.46
N PRO A 485 22.82 -38.33 2.56
CA PRO A 485 23.22 -39.09 3.73
C PRO A 485 23.21 -40.60 3.44
N THR A 486 24.38 -41.23 3.52
CA THR A 486 24.48 -42.70 3.55
C THR A 486 24.25 -43.20 4.98
N GLY A 487 23.15 -43.93 5.17
CA GLY A 487 22.79 -44.55 6.44
C GLY A 487 23.74 -45.67 6.85
N GLY A 488 24.60 -45.40 7.84
CA GLY A 488 25.32 -46.39 8.62
C GLY A 488 24.98 -46.20 10.09
N GLY A 489 24.15 -47.09 10.64
CA GLY A 489 23.77 -47.07 12.05
C GLY A 489 24.94 -47.46 12.94
N SER A 490 25.59 -46.46 13.54
CA SER A 490 26.40 -46.63 14.74
C SER A 490 25.47 -46.45 15.93
N SER A 491 25.12 -47.53 16.62
CA SER A 491 24.43 -47.44 17.91
C SER A 491 25.35 -46.69 18.87
N GLY A 492 24.89 -45.55 19.40
CA GLY A 492 25.60 -44.82 20.45
C GLY A 492 25.83 -45.69 21.69
N PRO A 493 26.76 -45.28 22.59
CA PRO A 493 27.03 -46.02 23.82
C PRO A 493 25.74 -46.24 24.62
N SER A 494 25.64 -47.40 25.27
CA SER A 494 24.52 -47.71 26.16
C SER A 494 24.61 -46.89 27.45
N VAL A 495 23.47 -46.63 28.09
CA VAL A 495 23.41 -45.87 29.37
C VAL A 495 24.32 -46.48 30.44
N SER A 496 24.47 -47.81 30.46
CA SER A 496 25.36 -48.49 31.38
C SER A 496 26.84 -48.17 31.14
N GLU A 497 27.27 -48.07 29.88
CA GLU A 497 28.65 -47.69 29.52
C GLU A 497 28.93 -46.22 29.87
N GLU A 498 27.92 -45.35 29.75
CA GLU A 498 28.02 -43.96 30.20
C GLU A 498 28.14 -43.83 31.72
N VAL A 499 27.34 -44.59 32.47
CA VAL A 499 27.41 -44.62 33.94
C VAL A 499 28.78 -45.13 34.42
N GLU A 500 29.31 -46.18 33.81
CA GLU A 500 30.63 -46.72 34.14
C GLU A 500 31.75 -45.72 33.82
N ALA A 501 31.68 -45.05 32.67
CA ALA A 501 32.65 -44.02 32.29
C ALA A 501 32.61 -42.81 33.24
N LEU A 502 31.41 -42.38 33.66
CA LEU A 502 31.22 -41.31 34.63
C LEU A 502 31.73 -41.70 36.02
N GLN A 503 31.43 -42.91 36.48
CA GLN A 503 31.94 -43.44 37.75
C GLN A 503 33.48 -43.46 37.75
N ASN A 504 34.09 -43.98 36.68
CA ASN A 504 35.55 -43.98 36.50
C ASN A 504 36.15 -42.57 36.48
N PHE A 505 35.49 -41.62 35.82
CA PHE A 505 35.94 -40.23 35.80
C PHE A 505 35.92 -39.60 37.19
N PHE A 506 34.82 -39.72 37.94
CA PHE A 506 34.71 -39.16 39.29
C PHE A 506 35.62 -39.87 40.31
N GLN A 507 35.88 -41.16 40.14
CA GLN A 507 36.91 -41.89 40.90
C GLN A 507 38.30 -41.32 40.67
N ARG A 508 38.68 -41.07 39.41
CA ARG A 508 39.95 -40.40 39.07
C ARG A 508 40.03 -38.97 39.61
N ALA A 509 38.88 -38.30 39.73
CA ALA A 509 38.76 -36.96 40.33
C ALA A 509 38.67 -36.97 41.88
N GLY A 510 38.78 -38.14 42.53
CA GLY A 510 38.90 -38.27 43.98
C GLY A 510 37.59 -38.55 44.74
N VAL A 511 36.56 -39.09 44.07
CA VAL A 511 35.29 -39.55 44.68
C VAL A 511 35.26 -41.08 44.69
N ASN A 512 35.31 -41.70 45.88
CA ASN A 512 35.34 -43.16 46.00
C ASN A 512 33.93 -43.77 46.11
N PHE A 513 33.56 -44.64 45.18
CA PHE A 513 32.27 -45.35 45.16
C PHE A 513 32.31 -46.78 45.73
N GLU A 514 33.49 -47.26 46.18
CA GLU A 514 33.64 -48.59 46.80
C GLU A 514 33.17 -48.64 48.27
N GLN A 515 32.61 -47.55 48.80
CA GLN A 515 32.10 -47.47 50.18
C GLN A 515 30.66 -48.00 50.25
N ALA A 516 30.33 -48.74 51.32
CA ALA A 516 28.95 -49.19 51.56
C ALA A 516 27.99 -47.99 51.63
N GLY A 517 26.92 -48.02 50.83
CA GLY A 517 25.92 -46.95 50.73
C GLY A 517 26.22 -45.86 49.69
N ALA A 518 27.34 -45.95 48.96
CA ALA A 518 27.62 -45.08 47.83
C ALA A 518 26.96 -45.58 46.54
N SER A 519 26.38 -44.68 45.75
CA SER A 519 25.84 -45.03 44.42
C SER A 519 25.87 -43.85 43.46
N LEU A 520 25.95 -44.15 42.15
CA LEU A 520 25.83 -43.19 41.05
C LEU A 520 24.93 -43.80 39.98
N ALA A 521 23.93 -43.04 39.54
CA ALA A 521 23.04 -43.38 38.44
C ALA A 521 22.86 -42.19 37.50
N PHE A 522 22.56 -42.47 36.23
CA PHE A 522 22.32 -41.47 35.21
C PHE A 522 21.03 -41.78 34.46
N ASP A 523 20.14 -40.78 34.37
CA ASP A 523 18.80 -40.89 33.76
C ASP A 523 18.69 -40.14 32.41
N GLY A 524 19.81 -39.80 31.78
CA GLY A 524 19.82 -39.04 30.51
C GLY A 524 19.87 -37.51 30.68
N GLU A 525 19.29 -36.97 31.74
CA GLU A 525 19.26 -35.52 32.01
C GLU A 525 19.90 -35.13 33.35
N GLN A 526 19.95 -36.06 34.31
CA GLN A 526 20.42 -35.80 35.66
C GLN A 526 21.27 -36.95 36.18
N LEU A 527 22.27 -36.61 37.01
CA LEU A 527 23.03 -37.57 37.79
C LEU A 527 22.44 -37.66 39.19
N ILE A 528 22.11 -38.88 39.61
CA ILE A 528 21.62 -39.19 40.95
C ILE A 528 22.77 -39.83 41.71
N VAL A 529 23.24 -39.16 42.77
CA VAL A 529 24.46 -39.57 43.47
C VAL A 529 24.20 -39.67 44.96
N THR A 530 24.43 -40.84 45.53
CA THR A 530 24.41 -41.05 46.99
C THR A 530 25.84 -41.11 47.50
N GLN A 531 26.27 -40.10 48.24
CA GLN A 531 27.66 -39.94 48.71
C GLN A 531 27.74 -39.05 49.95
N THR A 532 28.93 -38.96 50.55
CA THR A 532 29.18 -37.99 51.63
C THR A 532 29.07 -36.55 51.13
N ARG A 533 28.59 -35.62 51.98
CA ARG A 533 28.44 -34.18 51.62
C ARG A 533 29.73 -33.56 51.04
N ARG A 534 30.89 -33.96 51.56
CA ARG A 534 32.20 -33.50 51.05
C ARG A 534 32.46 -33.94 49.61
N ASN A 535 32.07 -35.16 49.24
CA ASN A 535 32.23 -35.67 47.89
C ASN A 535 31.22 -35.04 46.92
N LEU A 536 29.99 -34.80 47.37
CA LEU A 536 28.97 -34.11 46.57
C LEU A 536 29.40 -32.68 46.19
N GLU A 537 29.99 -31.91 47.11
CA GLU A 537 30.51 -30.57 46.80
C GLU A 537 31.71 -30.58 45.83
N ARG A 538 32.54 -31.63 45.89
CA ARG A 538 33.61 -31.83 44.88
C ARG A 538 33.01 -32.09 43.50
N MET A 539 32.02 -32.98 43.42
CA MET A 539 31.32 -33.27 42.16
C MET A 539 30.65 -32.01 41.61
N ARG A 540 30.00 -31.21 42.46
CA ARG A 540 29.42 -29.91 42.07
C ARG A 540 30.46 -28.99 41.45
N THR A 541 31.63 -28.88 42.08
CA THR A 541 32.73 -28.02 41.59
C THR A 541 33.25 -28.50 40.23
N ILE A 542 33.43 -29.81 40.07
CA ILE A 542 33.89 -30.39 38.80
C ILE A 542 32.84 -30.14 37.70
N LEU A 543 31.57 -30.45 37.94
CA LEU A 543 30.50 -30.26 36.96
C LEU A 543 30.34 -28.79 36.55
N ARG A 544 30.49 -27.84 37.49
CA ARG A 544 30.45 -26.40 37.20
C ARG A 544 31.53 -25.96 36.21
N ASN A 545 32.73 -26.52 36.31
CA ASN A 545 33.84 -26.20 35.40
C ASN A 545 33.61 -26.74 33.97
N TYR A 546 32.82 -27.80 33.80
CA TYR A 546 32.53 -28.40 32.50
C TYR A 546 31.23 -27.89 31.86
N ASN A 547 30.32 -27.33 32.67
CA ASN A 547 29.08 -26.68 32.22
C ASN A 547 29.31 -25.27 31.64
N GLU A 548 30.56 -24.81 31.53
CA GLU A 548 30.88 -23.58 30.84
C GLU A 548 30.63 -23.73 29.33
N VAL A 549 29.58 -23.06 28.85
CA VAL A 549 29.33 -22.87 27.42
C VAL A 549 30.29 -21.76 26.97
N LYS A 550 31.38 -22.12 26.30
CA LYS A 550 32.17 -21.14 25.56
C LYS A 550 31.29 -20.59 24.44
N GLN A 551 30.71 -19.41 24.66
CA GLN A 551 29.98 -18.70 23.63
C GLN A 551 30.98 -18.27 22.57
N VAL A 552 30.73 -18.66 21.33
CA VAL A 552 31.35 -18.01 20.17
C VAL A 552 30.41 -16.90 19.76
N GLU A 553 30.89 -15.66 19.86
CA GLU A 553 30.22 -14.52 19.25
C GLU A 553 30.40 -14.66 17.74
N ILE A 554 29.28 -14.94 17.05
CA ILE A 554 29.24 -14.92 15.60
C ILE A 554 28.60 -13.57 15.23
N GLU A 555 29.44 -12.56 15.00
CA GLU A 555 29.01 -11.28 14.46
C GLU A 555 28.84 -11.42 12.94
N THR A 556 27.59 -11.54 12.49
CA THR A 556 27.24 -11.43 11.08
C THR A 556 26.71 -10.03 10.79
N LYS A 557 27.45 -9.23 10.02
CA LYS A 557 26.94 -7.96 9.49
C LYS A 557 26.22 -8.23 8.19
N PHE A 558 24.89 -8.12 8.21
CA PHE A 558 24.08 -8.14 7.01
C PHE A 558 23.96 -6.71 6.48
N LEU A 559 24.56 -6.45 5.32
CA LEU A 559 24.32 -5.23 4.55
C LEU A 559 23.18 -5.53 3.57
N GLU A 560 21.96 -5.12 3.91
CA GLU A 560 20.85 -5.13 2.97
C GLU A 560 20.96 -3.90 2.09
N VAL A 561 21.50 -4.08 0.88
CA VAL A 561 21.53 -3.01 -0.14
C VAL A 561 20.30 -3.18 -1.00
N ALA A 562 19.35 -2.25 -0.92
CA ALA A 562 18.28 -2.18 -1.89
C ALA A 562 18.91 -1.94 -3.27
N GLN A 563 18.46 -2.67 -4.30
CA GLN A 563 19.04 -2.59 -5.65
C GLN A 563 19.11 -1.14 -6.21
N ASN A 564 18.26 -0.24 -5.72
CA ASN A 564 18.25 1.18 -6.08
C ASN A 564 19.39 2.02 -5.47
N ASP A 565 20.03 1.60 -4.37
CA ASP A 565 21.17 2.34 -3.78
C ASP A 565 22.41 2.26 -4.68
N LEU A 566 22.54 1.21 -5.49
CA LEU A 566 23.63 1.06 -6.45
C LEU A 566 23.46 1.94 -7.71
N GLU A 567 22.24 2.39 -7.98
CA GLU A 567 21.88 3.29 -9.08
C GLU A 567 21.81 4.77 -8.63
N GLU A 568 22.13 5.07 -7.37
CA GLU A 568 22.17 6.45 -6.86
C GLU A 568 23.15 7.31 -7.67
N VAL A 569 22.72 8.53 -8.01
CA VAL A 569 23.46 9.49 -8.83
C VAL A 569 24.62 10.06 -8.01
N GLY A 570 25.83 9.62 -8.32
CA GLY A 570 27.09 10.22 -7.90
C GLY A 570 27.60 11.28 -8.88
N PHE A 571 28.45 12.18 -8.38
CA PHE A 571 29.05 13.27 -9.14
C PHE A 571 30.50 12.94 -9.50
N ASP A 572 30.80 12.97 -10.79
CA ASP A 572 32.16 13.00 -11.34
C ASP A 572 32.50 14.44 -11.72
N TRP A 573 33.70 14.89 -11.37
CA TRP A 573 34.16 16.22 -11.73
C TRP A 573 35.58 16.15 -12.27
N PHE A 574 35.72 16.51 -13.54
CA PHE A 574 37.00 16.68 -14.19
C PHE A 574 37.46 18.13 -14.06
N VAL A 575 38.66 18.35 -13.50
CA VAL A 575 39.35 19.63 -13.51
C VAL A 575 40.71 19.44 -14.16
N GLY A 576 40.84 19.92 -15.40
CA GLY A 576 42.09 19.95 -16.15
C GLY A 576 42.49 21.39 -16.46
N GLY A 577 43.79 21.64 -16.58
CA GLY A 577 44.31 22.95 -16.96
C GLY A 577 45.56 22.83 -17.81
N ASP A 578 45.44 23.19 -19.09
CA ASP A 578 46.57 23.16 -20.03
C ASP A 578 46.92 24.56 -20.52
N LYS A 579 48.23 24.79 -20.69
CA LYS A 579 48.74 25.97 -21.39
C LYS A 579 48.58 25.73 -22.90
N GLN A 580 47.60 26.38 -23.51
CA GLN A 580 47.41 26.33 -24.96
C GLN A 580 47.88 27.64 -25.59
N PHE A 581 48.72 27.55 -26.63
CA PHE A 581 49.08 28.74 -27.40
C PHE A 581 47.85 29.22 -28.17
N ILE A 582 47.61 30.53 -28.14
CA ILE A 582 46.55 31.13 -28.94
C ILE A 582 47.05 31.11 -30.38
N LEU A 583 46.34 30.43 -31.27
CA LEU A 583 46.71 30.28 -32.68
C LEU A 583 45.90 31.26 -33.53
N ASP A 584 46.52 31.80 -34.58
CA ASP A 584 45.81 32.55 -35.61
C ASP A 584 45.04 31.61 -36.56
N SER A 585 44.33 32.17 -37.56
CA SER A 585 43.56 31.33 -38.50
C SER A 585 44.43 30.46 -39.41
N GLY A 586 45.75 30.65 -39.42
CA GLY A 586 46.73 29.83 -40.12
C GLY A 586 47.37 28.75 -39.24
N GLY A 587 47.00 28.68 -37.95
CA GLY A 587 47.55 27.73 -37.00
C GLY A 587 48.92 28.14 -36.42
N ALA A 588 49.35 29.39 -36.59
CA ALA A 588 50.59 29.90 -36.00
C ALA A 588 50.33 30.58 -34.64
N PRO A 589 51.23 30.49 -33.65
CA PRO A 589 51.05 31.14 -32.35
C PRO A 589 51.00 32.67 -32.47
N VAL A 590 49.94 33.28 -31.96
CA VAL A 590 49.80 34.74 -31.84
C VAL A 590 50.86 35.26 -30.88
N LEU A 591 51.69 36.20 -31.33
CA LEU A 591 52.78 36.76 -30.52
C LEU A 591 52.32 38.02 -29.76
N ASP A 592 52.82 38.23 -28.55
CA ASP A 592 52.60 39.45 -27.78
C ASP A 592 53.44 40.61 -28.32
N ARG A 593 53.27 41.81 -27.74
CA ARG A 593 54.02 43.02 -28.14
C ARG A 593 55.54 42.94 -27.97
N PHE A 594 56.04 41.88 -27.35
CA PHE A 594 57.45 41.60 -27.12
C PHE A 594 57.96 40.42 -27.97
N GLY A 595 57.13 39.88 -28.87
CA GLY A 595 57.50 38.80 -29.78
C GLY A 595 57.44 37.40 -29.17
N ASN A 596 56.81 37.23 -28.00
CA ASN A 596 56.66 35.91 -27.37
C ASN A 596 55.29 35.29 -27.71
N PRO A 597 55.19 33.95 -27.90
CA PRO A 597 53.91 33.28 -28.09
C PRO A 597 52.95 33.51 -26.93
N THR A 598 51.79 34.05 -27.24
CA THR A 598 50.69 34.29 -26.30
C THR A 598 49.99 32.97 -26.01
N ALA A 599 49.83 32.65 -24.72
CA ALA A 599 49.16 31.44 -24.29
C ALA A 599 47.94 31.77 -23.44
N ALA A 600 46.88 31.00 -23.62
CA ALA A 600 45.72 30.99 -22.75
C ALA A 600 45.83 29.79 -21.79
N TYR A 601 45.42 30.01 -20.54
CA TYR A 601 45.27 28.96 -19.55
C TYR A 601 43.79 28.61 -19.49
N ASN A 602 43.39 27.58 -20.23
CA ASN A 602 42.00 27.15 -20.22
C ASN A 602 41.81 26.12 -19.10
N ARG A 603 40.90 26.40 -18.16
CA ARG A 603 40.47 25.45 -17.14
C ARG A 603 39.22 24.76 -17.65
N VAL A 604 39.31 23.46 -17.90
CA VAL A 604 38.15 22.66 -18.32
C VAL A 604 37.52 22.10 -17.06
N PHE A 605 36.25 22.48 -16.83
CA PHE A 605 35.39 21.91 -15.80
C PHE A 605 34.29 21.12 -16.50
N SER A 606 34.26 19.80 -16.30
CA SER A 606 33.19 18.95 -16.83
C SER A 606 32.56 18.15 -15.68
N PRO A 607 31.33 18.47 -15.26
CA PRO A 607 30.57 17.61 -14.38
C PRO A 607 29.96 16.47 -15.19
N ALA A 608 30.17 15.23 -14.78
CA ALA A 608 29.49 14.06 -15.32
C ALA A 608 28.76 13.31 -14.20
N ASN A 609 27.62 12.71 -14.52
CA ASN A 609 26.87 11.90 -13.57
C ASN A 609 27.37 10.45 -13.66
N ARG A 610 27.71 9.83 -12.53
CA ARG A 610 28.09 8.40 -12.45
C ARG A 610 27.27 7.70 -11.37
N THR A 611 27.00 6.41 -11.52
CA THR A 611 26.32 5.65 -10.44
C THR A 611 27.32 5.22 -9.37
N VAL A 612 26.85 4.93 -8.16
CA VAL A 612 27.68 4.33 -7.08
C VAL A 612 28.32 3.02 -7.55
N ALA A 613 27.60 2.21 -8.31
CA ALA A 613 28.17 1.02 -8.97
C ALA A 613 29.33 1.37 -9.93
N GLY A 614 29.25 2.48 -10.68
CA GLY A 614 30.34 2.93 -11.55
C GLY A 614 31.57 3.45 -10.78
N ALA A 615 31.38 4.00 -9.58
CA ALA A 615 32.48 4.49 -8.74
C ALA A 615 33.31 3.35 -8.11
N PHE A 616 32.70 2.19 -7.85
CA PHE A 616 33.35 1.08 -7.12
C PHE A 616 33.37 -0.26 -7.89
N GLY A 617 32.76 -0.34 -9.08
CA GLY A 617 32.38 -1.60 -9.74
C GLY A 617 33.32 -2.19 -10.79
N GLY A 618 34.53 -1.66 -11.00
CA GLY A 618 35.52 -2.35 -11.84
C GLY A 618 36.58 -1.47 -12.46
N GLN A 619 37.73 -2.11 -12.74
CA GLN A 619 38.99 -1.63 -13.36
C GLN A 619 39.47 -0.25 -12.87
N ALA A 620 40.67 -0.19 -12.30
CA ALA A 620 41.26 1.00 -11.65
C ALA A 620 41.25 2.30 -12.50
N ALA A 621 41.14 2.19 -13.83
CA ALA A 621 41.10 3.33 -14.74
C ALA A 621 39.73 4.05 -14.79
N THR A 622 38.61 3.38 -14.50
CA THR A 622 37.26 3.96 -14.55
C THR A 622 36.76 4.46 -13.20
N SER A 623 37.33 3.95 -12.10
CA SER A 623 36.98 4.31 -10.73
C SER A 623 37.85 5.42 -10.15
N GLY A 624 39.06 5.65 -10.70
CA GLY A 624 40.01 6.61 -10.13
C GLY A 624 39.71 8.08 -10.42
N ILE A 625 40.20 8.97 -9.55
CA ILE A 625 40.28 10.40 -9.84
C ILE A 625 41.48 10.59 -10.79
N GLU A 626 41.22 11.07 -12.00
CA GLU A 626 42.24 11.42 -12.97
C GLU A 626 42.57 12.92 -12.87
N ILE A 627 43.80 13.24 -12.49
CA ILE A 627 44.32 14.61 -12.48
C ILE A 627 45.34 14.70 -13.60
N ASN A 628 44.98 15.40 -14.67
CA ASN A 628 45.90 15.72 -15.76
C ASN A 628 46.47 17.13 -15.54
N SER A 629 47.78 17.21 -15.28
CA SER A 629 48.50 18.48 -15.14
C SER A 629 49.78 18.48 -15.97
N PRO A 630 50.10 19.55 -16.71
CA PRO A 630 51.34 19.69 -17.48
C PRO A 630 52.62 19.53 -16.64
N GLN A 631 52.54 19.77 -15.32
CA GLN A 631 53.68 19.78 -14.41
C GLN A 631 53.86 18.45 -13.66
N ILE A 632 52.79 17.66 -13.53
CA ILE A 632 52.75 16.44 -12.70
C ILE A 632 52.55 15.18 -13.57
N GLY A 633 52.18 15.35 -14.85
CA GLY A 633 51.80 14.24 -15.73
C GLY A 633 50.37 13.76 -15.43
N ASN A 634 49.95 12.68 -16.08
CA ASN A 634 48.66 12.06 -15.80
C ASN A 634 48.73 11.27 -14.49
N VAL A 635 47.99 11.69 -13.47
CA VAL A 635 47.91 11.02 -12.17
C VAL A 635 46.54 10.39 -12.01
N ILE A 636 46.49 9.06 -12.08
CA ILE A 636 45.29 8.27 -11.80
C ILE A 636 45.37 7.77 -10.35
N ARG A 637 44.41 8.18 -9.51
CA ARG A 637 44.29 7.69 -8.13
C ARG A 637 43.09 6.75 -8.02
N PRO A 638 43.29 5.41 -8.03
CA PRO A 638 42.18 4.47 -7.95
C PRO A 638 41.54 4.48 -6.55
N PHE A 639 40.21 4.37 -6.50
CA PHE A 639 39.51 3.96 -5.28
C PHE A 639 39.58 2.44 -5.18
N THR A 640 40.57 1.92 -4.47
CA THR A 640 40.62 0.49 -4.13
C THR A 640 39.76 0.24 -2.88
N ALA A 641 39.11 -0.92 -2.81
CA ALA A 641 38.46 -1.35 -1.58
C ALA A 641 39.48 -1.38 -0.42
N PRO A 642 39.09 -1.01 0.81
CA PRO A 642 39.98 -1.12 1.96
C PRO A 642 40.39 -2.59 2.13
N GLU A 643 41.69 -2.87 2.10
CA GLU A 643 42.21 -4.20 2.38
C GLU A 643 42.01 -4.49 3.86
N ILE A 644 41.17 -5.48 4.17
CA ILE A 644 41.00 -5.96 5.54
C ILE A 644 42.22 -6.83 5.85
N ALA A 645 43.24 -6.23 6.44
CA ALA A 645 44.44 -6.95 6.79
C ALA A 645 44.14 -7.97 7.90
N SER A 646 44.44 -9.25 7.66
CA SER A 646 44.50 -10.29 8.70
C SER A 646 45.71 -10.11 9.64
N THR A 647 46.43 -8.99 9.53
CA THR A 647 47.54 -8.57 10.38
C THR A 647 47.46 -7.05 10.60
N ILE A 648 48.08 -6.54 11.66
CA ILE A 648 48.09 -5.11 11.99
C ILE A 648 48.77 -4.33 10.85
N ASP A 649 47.97 -3.62 10.05
CA ASP A 649 48.47 -2.59 9.13
C ASP A 649 48.95 -1.39 9.95
N THR A 650 50.25 -1.16 9.96
CA THR A 650 50.89 -0.04 10.67
C THR A 650 50.79 1.28 9.91
N ALA A 651 49.96 1.33 8.86
CA ALA A 651 49.68 2.52 8.08
C ALA A 651 50.96 3.14 7.50
N VAL A 652 51.91 2.31 7.05
CA VAL A 652 53.18 2.74 6.44
C VAL A 652 52.94 3.65 5.22
N ASN A 653 51.76 3.56 4.59
CA ASN A 653 51.33 4.39 3.47
C ASN A 653 50.38 5.55 3.85
N ALA A 654 50.06 5.77 5.13
CA ALA A 654 49.19 6.89 5.56
C ALA A 654 49.80 8.28 5.33
N GLY A 655 51.09 8.37 4.97
CA GLY A 655 51.70 9.61 4.47
C GLY A 655 51.04 10.17 3.20
N ASN A 656 50.19 9.39 2.51
CA ASN A 656 49.48 9.81 1.30
C ASN A 656 48.03 10.31 1.54
N VAL A 657 47.60 10.47 2.78
CA VAL A 657 46.35 11.15 3.11
C VAL A 657 46.59 12.66 3.04
N PHE A 658 46.30 13.24 1.86
CA PHE A 658 46.15 14.68 1.58
C PHE A 658 46.90 15.64 2.54
N ALA A 659 48.23 15.69 2.46
CA ALA A 659 49.00 16.83 2.96
C ALA A 659 49.12 17.90 1.86
N SER A 660 48.05 18.68 1.68
CA SER A 660 48.08 19.86 0.81
C SER A 660 48.58 21.07 1.60
N SER A 661 49.88 21.34 1.54
CA SER A 661 50.41 22.65 1.91
C SER A 661 50.31 23.57 0.69
N GLY A 662 49.30 24.44 0.63
CA GLY A 662 49.32 25.59 -0.27
C GLY A 662 48.14 25.80 -1.21
N TRP A 663 46.91 25.41 -0.86
CA TRP A 663 45.73 25.86 -1.61
C TRP A 663 45.26 27.21 -1.06
N SER A 664 45.44 28.29 -1.84
CA SER A 664 44.66 29.53 -1.66
C SER A 664 43.62 29.63 -2.77
N VAL A 665 42.35 29.79 -2.39
CA VAL A 665 41.22 29.99 -3.33
C VAL A 665 41.29 31.35 -4.03
N ASN A 666 42.07 32.29 -3.50
CA ASN A 666 42.44 33.52 -4.17
C ASN A 666 43.90 33.43 -4.59
N GLY A 667 44.14 33.18 -5.88
CA GLY A 667 45.48 33.22 -6.48
C GLY A 667 46.07 34.63 -6.36
N TYR A 668 47.38 34.70 -6.20
CA TYR A 668 48.15 35.89 -6.55
C TYR A 668 48.37 35.93 -8.06
#